data_AF-A0A354MDX2-F1
#
_entry.id   AF-A0A354MDX2-F1
#
_cell.length_a   1.000
_cell.length_b   1.000
_cell.length_c   1.000
_cell.angle_alpha   90.00
_cell.angle_beta   90.00
_cell.angle_gamma   90.00
#
_symmetry.space_group_name_H-M   'P 1'
#
loop_
_entity.id
_entity.type
_entity.pdbx_description
1 polymer ?
#
loop_
_entity_poly.entity_id
_entity_poly.type
_entity_poly.pdbx_seq_one_letter_code
_entity_poly.pdbx_strand_id
1 'polypeptide(L)'
;MDEGFVQELIKASGNIEKYLAPEYVKAVGFDKGFVQELIKASGNIEKYLAPEYVKVYGLRGINILYILGVNVTDMGLKLDNMIDNDQYTSETPFHLIKICNLIRQSNSGRLNRIASNVIENILTKPVDEQLDAANEIIKIYETTNIPGFAKDFMVFAKLNSAFLKGTELMGNVPSLNRATPTQRKNIIFSDLLRISIESNNRNLREYLNNIEQGDKLFEMFKAGNLQIDSTLPEESRVILKKYCNMLNTLYNQTSRGRRLDNARINSGNLAQDLTELNDLFTNEENIHIPLRDRIVRTFGYWAGIRSFEQAKKMMEENTKEADRRNRETAKKGDFSIRKGDFTKGIRRSEYFPSMLQNGIVAKDYLGQSSDSDYTPLDTDVESVEADEEMFTAPKYTDNDEDGRKLGKIILIIKKDERYVETRTNDKVDEEAINTVINNKQKIEYFDNSNVVDFLRNSYGIRTGLASTNINFIVADKYVDKLGLEIAMNGFYIPVVDSDKNLLYTPEMYDNIRSKMQGLSHYGLTEFQLDPSAWNIGISQITHVIEQSKEDANDKRKLILQTLKSAVETYGLNMSEKMTEDILQGTVEIIDTGSTGRGTNLPGDGDFDFMVRLDKNILTKPEGFKQLITDAVCSLDKPNESVTTGKGDFRFKGVSIAGIKEKVDLDLSFTPRTDEIEYTTEECINDRLETIKRSNPEEYKCVVANIILAKTVLKSAGAYKRKNAPAPINGEKDTRGGLGAVGIENWVLQNGGSFEKAARGFLEVSKQCEGLSEFRQRYAIWDFGENYMAGDNYPHDNFVDNMDDNGYSVMVNALEDYIKTIENERKIETQKKE
;
A
#
# COMPACT_ATOMS: atom_id res chain seq x y z
N MET A 1 15.50 42.45 -30.32
CA MET A 1 14.68 42.69 -29.11
C MET A 1 14.34 41.32 -28.59
N ASP A 2 14.55 41.05 -27.32
CA ASP A 2 14.24 39.73 -26.75
C ASP A 2 12.73 39.46 -26.85
N GLU A 3 12.34 38.24 -27.22
CA GLU A 3 10.94 37.87 -27.39
C GLU A 3 10.17 37.98 -26.08
N GLY A 4 10.79 37.63 -24.94
CA GLY A 4 10.20 37.83 -23.62
C GLY A 4 9.89 39.31 -23.33
N PHE A 5 10.80 40.22 -23.71
CA PHE A 5 10.58 41.66 -23.55
C PHE A 5 9.45 42.19 -24.44
N VAL A 6 9.32 41.68 -25.68
CA VAL A 6 8.22 42.04 -26.59
C VAL A 6 6.87 41.53 -26.05
N GLN A 7 6.83 40.33 -25.47
CA GLN A 7 5.61 39.81 -24.83
C GLN A 7 5.13 40.70 -23.68
N GLU A 8 6.02 41.10 -22.79
CA GLU A 8 5.66 41.96 -21.65
C GLU A 8 5.14 43.33 -22.11
N LEU A 9 5.72 43.90 -23.18
CA LEU A 9 5.21 45.13 -23.78
C LEU A 9 3.79 44.95 -24.37
N ILE A 10 3.54 43.84 -25.06
CA ILE A 10 2.21 43.53 -25.62
C ILE A 10 1.18 43.36 -24.50
N LYS A 11 1.51 42.60 -23.45
CA LYS A 11 0.65 42.40 -22.26
C LYS A 11 0.35 43.73 -21.57
N ALA A 12 1.38 44.52 -21.30
CA ALA A 12 1.23 45.84 -20.67
C ALA A 12 0.43 46.84 -21.52
N SER A 13 0.44 46.69 -22.86
CA SER A 13 -0.30 47.57 -23.76
C SER A 13 -1.82 47.38 -23.74
N GLY A 14 -2.33 46.27 -23.17
CA GLY A 14 -3.75 45.92 -23.18
C GLY A 14 -4.32 45.55 -24.57
N ASN A 15 -3.49 45.46 -25.61
CA ASN A 15 -3.92 45.23 -27.00
C ASN A 15 -3.73 43.78 -27.48
N ILE A 16 -3.71 42.80 -26.58
CA ILE A 16 -3.37 41.40 -26.89
C ILE A 16 -4.19 40.85 -28.07
N GLU A 17 -5.49 41.11 -28.12
CA GLU A 17 -6.39 40.68 -29.21
C GLU A 17 -5.96 41.14 -30.61
N LYS A 18 -5.38 42.35 -30.71
CA LYS A 18 -4.85 42.89 -31.98
C LYS A 18 -3.64 42.11 -32.45
N TYR A 19 -2.75 41.76 -31.53
CA TYR A 19 -1.52 40.99 -31.82
C TYR A 19 -1.80 39.51 -32.08
N LEU A 20 -2.94 39.02 -31.61
CA LEU A 20 -3.48 37.68 -31.90
C LEU A 20 -4.40 37.67 -33.14
N ALA A 21 -4.44 38.72 -33.97
CA ALA A 21 -5.15 38.64 -35.24
C ALA A 21 -4.35 37.77 -36.24
N PRO A 22 -4.97 36.83 -36.99
CA PRO A 22 -4.26 35.94 -37.92
C PRO A 22 -3.35 36.67 -38.91
N GLU A 23 -3.79 37.82 -39.41
CA GLU A 23 -3.04 38.64 -40.35
C GLU A 23 -1.78 39.22 -39.70
N TYR A 24 -1.87 39.58 -38.41
CA TYR A 24 -0.78 40.17 -37.65
C TYR A 24 0.25 39.11 -37.23
N VAL A 25 -0.22 37.97 -36.71
CA VAL A 25 0.64 36.82 -36.37
C VAL A 25 1.45 36.38 -37.59
N LYS A 26 0.80 36.31 -38.76
CA LYS A 26 1.47 35.96 -40.03
C LYS A 26 2.41 37.04 -40.55
N ALA A 27 2.04 38.32 -40.41
CA ALA A 27 2.87 39.43 -40.87
C ALA A 27 4.15 39.62 -40.03
N VAL A 28 4.06 39.37 -38.72
CA VAL A 28 5.20 39.50 -37.80
C VAL A 28 6.01 38.20 -37.71
N GLY A 29 5.39 37.05 -37.98
CA GLY A 29 6.05 35.75 -37.96
C GLY A 29 6.28 35.20 -36.55
N PHE A 30 5.37 35.46 -35.61
CA PHE A 30 5.46 34.90 -34.27
C PHE A 30 5.45 33.37 -34.30
N ASP A 31 6.31 32.75 -33.48
CA ASP A 31 6.28 31.30 -33.32
C ASP A 31 5.11 30.82 -32.45
N LYS A 32 4.89 29.51 -32.42
CA LYS A 32 3.77 28.90 -31.69
C LYS A 32 3.87 29.10 -30.17
N GLY A 33 5.09 29.10 -29.63
CA GLY A 33 5.37 29.33 -28.21
C GLY A 33 5.01 30.75 -27.79
N PHE A 34 5.30 31.72 -28.66
CA PHE A 34 4.93 33.12 -28.47
C PHE A 34 3.41 33.32 -28.54
N VAL A 35 2.76 32.71 -29.54
CA VAL A 35 1.30 32.81 -29.73
C VAL A 35 0.54 32.19 -28.55
N GLN A 36 0.95 31.03 -28.04
CA GLN A 36 0.27 30.41 -26.89
C GLN A 36 0.36 31.25 -25.61
N GLU A 37 1.48 31.94 -25.35
CA GLU A 37 1.64 32.83 -24.19
C GLU A 37 0.67 34.01 -24.26
N LEU A 38 0.52 34.60 -25.45
CA LEU A 38 -0.43 35.68 -25.68
C LEU A 38 -1.88 35.20 -25.53
N ILE A 39 -2.22 34.02 -26.03
CA ILE A 39 -3.56 33.43 -25.85
C ILE A 39 -3.86 33.23 -24.36
N LYS A 40 -2.90 32.68 -23.60
CA LYS A 40 -3.06 32.48 -22.16
C LYS A 40 -3.25 33.80 -21.40
N ALA A 41 -2.53 34.85 -21.80
CA ALA A 41 -2.63 36.18 -21.20
C ALA A 41 -3.89 36.97 -21.64
N SER A 42 -4.57 36.59 -22.73
CA SER A 42 -5.73 37.34 -23.24
C SER A 42 -6.98 37.20 -22.36
N GLY A 43 -7.08 36.11 -21.60
CA GLY A 43 -8.29 35.76 -20.85
C GLY A 43 -9.44 35.22 -21.71
N ASN A 44 -9.25 35.11 -23.04
CA ASN A 44 -10.27 34.65 -23.99
C ASN A 44 -9.89 33.31 -24.63
N ILE A 45 -9.52 32.35 -23.78
CA ILE A 45 -8.96 31.06 -24.19
C ILE A 45 -9.94 30.28 -25.08
N GLU A 46 -11.23 30.26 -24.72
CA GLU A 46 -12.26 29.49 -25.45
C GLU A 46 -12.35 29.88 -26.93
N LYS A 47 -12.27 31.19 -27.24
CA LYS A 47 -12.24 31.70 -28.62
C LYS A 47 -11.06 31.11 -29.40
N TYR A 48 -9.86 31.17 -28.83
CA TYR A 48 -8.64 30.78 -29.51
C TYR A 48 -8.41 29.27 -29.57
N LEU A 49 -9.17 28.49 -28.80
CA LEU A 49 -9.24 27.05 -28.88
C LEU A 49 -10.32 26.53 -29.84
N ALA A 50 -11.06 27.41 -30.53
CA ALA A 50 -11.96 26.99 -31.59
C ALA A 50 -11.18 26.35 -32.77
N PRO A 51 -11.75 25.36 -33.47
CA PRO A 51 -11.03 24.59 -34.50
C PRO A 51 -10.36 25.45 -35.57
N GLU A 52 -11.00 26.55 -35.97
CA GLU A 52 -10.48 27.49 -36.95
C GLU A 52 -9.19 28.17 -36.47
N TYR A 53 -9.11 28.58 -35.20
CA TYR A 53 -7.94 29.25 -34.64
C TYR A 53 -6.83 28.26 -34.31
N VAL A 54 -7.17 27.06 -33.84
CA VAL A 54 -6.22 25.94 -33.67
C VAL A 54 -5.51 25.64 -34.98
N LYS A 55 -6.26 25.56 -36.09
CA LYS A 55 -5.71 25.33 -37.42
C LYS A 55 -4.90 26.52 -37.93
N VAL A 56 -5.41 27.74 -37.76
CA VAL A 56 -4.74 28.98 -38.21
C VAL A 56 -3.40 29.22 -37.53
N TYR A 57 -3.29 28.97 -36.23
CA TYR A 57 -2.04 29.11 -35.48
C TYR A 57 -1.19 27.83 -35.45
N GLY A 58 -1.70 26.73 -36.04
CA GLY A 58 -1.04 25.43 -36.03
C GLY A 58 -0.79 24.91 -34.62
N LEU A 59 -1.71 25.17 -33.68
CA LEU A 59 -1.61 24.69 -32.30
C LEU A 59 -1.71 23.16 -32.30
N ARG A 60 -0.78 22.52 -31.61
CA ARG A 60 -0.81 21.08 -31.32
C ARG A 60 -1.37 20.86 -29.92
N GLY A 61 -1.69 19.62 -29.58
CA GLY A 61 -2.21 19.23 -28.29
C GLY A 61 -1.36 19.73 -27.13
N ILE A 62 -0.02 19.69 -27.25
CA ILE A 62 0.88 20.25 -26.23
C ILE A 62 0.68 21.76 -26.01
N ASN A 63 0.40 22.52 -27.07
CA ASN A 63 0.13 23.96 -26.99
C ASN A 63 -1.23 24.21 -26.33
N ILE A 64 -2.25 23.44 -26.72
CA ILE A 64 -3.61 23.55 -26.16
C ILE A 64 -3.60 23.28 -24.67
N LEU A 65 -2.91 22.21 -24.24
CA LEU A 65 -2.78 21.87 -22.83
C LEU A 65 -2.02 22.94 -22.05
N TYR A 66 -0.96 23.49 -22.65
CA TYR A 66 -0.21 24.60 -22.05
C TYR A 66 -1.08 25.86 -21.83
N ILE A 67 -1.88 26.22 -22.84
CA ILE A 67 -2.84 27.34 -22.76
C ILE A 67 -3.83 27.13 -21.61
N LEU A 68 -4.29 25.90 -21.43
CA LEU A 68 -5.21 25.51 -20.36
C LEU A 68 -4.54 25.31 -19.00
N GLY A 69 -3.22 25.48 -18.91
CA GLY A 69 -2.47 25.33 -17.67
C GLY A 69 -2.32 23.87 -17.22
N VAL A 70 -2.39 22.91 -18.13
CA VAL A 70 -2.29 21.47 -17.86
C VAL A 70 -0.99 20.91 -18.41
N ASN A 71 -0.23 20.19 -17.59
CA ASN A 71 1.05 19.58 -17.96
C ASN A 71 0.94 18.05 -18.00
N VAL A 72 0.31 17.50 -19.04
CA VAL A 72 0.12 16.05 -19.23
C VAL A 72 0.44 15.68 -20.67
N THR A 73 1.61 15.09 -20.90
CA THR A 73 2.14 14.78 -22.24
C THR A 73 1.27 13.81 -23.04
N ASP A 74 0.70 12.80 -22.37
CA ASP A 74 -0.08 11.73 -23.02
C ASP A 74 -1.36 12.27 -23.69
N MET A 75 -1.96 13.33 -23.13
CA MET A 75 -3.13 13.99 -23.72
C MET A 75 -2.80 14.74 -25.02
N GLY A 76 -1.56 15.23 -25.16
CA GLY A 76 -1.13 16.03 -26.31
C GLY A 76 -1.19 15.25 -27.61
N LEU A 77 -0.73 13.99 -27.59
CA LEU A 77 -0.75 13.11 -28.77
C LEU A 77 -2.18 12.75 -29.20
N LYS A 78 -3.10 12.62 -28.24
CA LYS A 78 -4.50 12.32 -28.57
C LYS A 78 -5.22 13.51 -29.18
N LEU A 79 -4.99 14.71 -28.63
CA LEU A 79 -5.48 15.95 -29.22
C LEU A 79 -4.94 16.14 -30.64
N ASP A 80 -3.65 15.86 -30.85
CA ASP A 80 -3.01 15.87 -32.16
C ASP A 80 -3.73 14.95 -33.15
N ASN A 81 -3.99 13.70 -32.78
CA ASN A 81 -4.73 12.77 -33.62
C ASN A 81 -6.15 13.27 -33.94
N MET A 82 -6.85 13.88 -32.98
CA MET A 82 -8.18 14.44 -33.22
C MET A 82 -8.14 15.66 -34.14
N ILE A 83 -7.11 16.51 -34.03
CA ILE A 83 -6.88 17.64 -34.94
C ILE A 83 -6.59 17.13 -36.36
N ASP A 84 -5.70 16.15 -36.48
CA ASP A 84 -5.25 15.61 -37.77
C ASP A 84 -6.36 14.84 -38.51
N ASN A 85 -7.36 14.32 -37.78
CA ASN A 85 -8.53 13.61 -38.33
C ASN A 85 -9.82 14.47 -38.38
N ASP A 86 -9.72 15.80 -38.20
CA ASP A 86 -10.86 16.74 -38.18
C ASP A 86 -11.98 16.37 -37.17
N GLN A 87 -11.60 15.76 -36.04
CA GLN A 87 -12.50 15.37 -34.93
C GLN A 87 -12.45 16.33 -33.74
N TYR A 88 -11.55 17.32 -33.76
CA TYR A 88 -11.36 18.28 -32.67
C TYR A 88 -12.48 19.33 -32.61
N THR A 89 -12.98 19.61 -31.40
CA THR A 89 -13.92 20.70 -31.10
C THR A 89 -13.37 21.59 -29.97
N SER A 90 -13.92 22.80 -29.81
CA SER A 90 -13.56 23.69 -28.70
C SER A 90 -13.81 23.09 -27.31
N GLU A 91 -14.78 22.17 -27.19
CA GLU A 91 -15.10 21.47 -25.93
C GLU A 91 -14.20 20.27 -25.65
N THR A 92 -13.57 19.69 -26.68
CA THR A 92 -12.72 18.49 -26.60
C THR A 92 -11.66 18.59 -25.49
N PRO A 93 -10.82 19.64 -25.44
CA PRO A 93 -9.75 19.69 -24.43
C PRO A 93 -10.30 19.85 -23.01
N PHE A 94 -11.41 20.56 -22.82
CA PHE A 94 -12.04 20.68 -21.49
C PHE A 94 -12.64 19.36 -21.01
N HIS A 95 -13.28 18.61 -21.91
CA HIS A 95 -13.81 17.27 -21.60
C HIS A 95 -12.69 16.30 -21.22
N LEU A 96 -11.58 16.30 -21.97
CA LEU A 96 -10.39 15.49 -21.68
C LEU A 96 -9.78 15.83 -20.32
N ILE A 97 -9.61 17.12 -20.01
CA ILE A 97 -9.10 17.58 -18.72
C ILE A 97 -10.02 17.13 -17.58
N LYS A 98 -11.34 17.22 -17.77
CA LYS A 98 -12.31 16.77 -16.78
C LYS A 98 -12.15 15.28 -16.44
N ILE A 99 -12.06 14.41 -17.45
CA ILE A 99 -11.86 12.97 -17.24
C ILE A 99 -10.50 12.70 -16.59
N CYS A 100 -9.44 13.34 -17.06
CA CYS A 100 -8.09 13.13 -16.54
C CYS A 100 -7.98 13.55 -15.07
N ASN A 101 -8.53 14.72 -14.72
CA ASN A 101 -8.57 15.20 -13.35
C ASN A 101 -9.40 14.26 -12.48
N LEU A 102 -10.57 13.84 -12.95
CA LEU A 102 -11.44 12.92 -12.22
C LEU A 102 -10.72 11.61 -11.86
N ILE A 103 -9.99 11.00 -12.80
CA ILE A 103 -9.22 9.77 -12.57
C ILE A 103 -7.98 10.03 -11.70
N ARG A 104 -7.17 11.05 -12.01
CA ARG A 104 -5.88 11.31 -11.33
C ARG A 104 -6.02 11.95 -9.94
N GLN A 105 -7.18 12.55 -9.66
CA GLN A 105 -7.51 13.12 -8.35
C GLN A 105 -8.36 12.16 -7.51
N SER A 106 -8.68 10.95 -8.01
CA SER A 106 -9.19 9.88 -7.15
C SER A 106 -8.15 9.55 -6.09
N ASN A 107 -8.62 9.23 -4.90
CA ASN A 107 -7.75 8.80 -3.80
C ASN A 107 -7.20 7.39 -4.01
N SER A 108 -7.71 6.61 -4.99
CA SER A 108 -7.20 5.25 -5.21
C SER A 108 -5.82 5.27 -5.85
N GLY A 109 -4.80 4.90 -5.09
CA GLY A 109 -3.46 4.62 -5.55
C GLY A 109 -3.42 3.55 -6.64
N ARG A 110 -4.18 2.46 -6.49
CA ARG A 110 -4.31 1.43 -7.54
C ARG A 110 -4.76 2.04 -8.87
N LEU A 111 -5.83 2.83 -8.86
CA LEU A 111 -6.30 3.54 -10.05
C LEU A 111 -5.24 4.51 -10.60
N ASN A 112 -4.56 5.24 -9.72
CA ASN A 112 -3.56 6.21 -10.12
C ASN A 112 -2.36 5.59 -10.84
N ARG A 113 -1.90 4.41 -10.41
CA ARG A 113 -0.83 3.64 -11.08
C ARG A 113 -1.19 3.24 -12.51
N ILE A 114 -2.48 3.14 -12.80
CA ILE A 114 -3.02 2.69 -14.09
C ILE A 114 -3.77 3.79 -14.84
N ALA A 115 -3.68 5.03 -14.35
CA ALA A 115 -4.51 6.14 -14.80
C ALA A 115 -4.37 6.39 -16.30
N SER A 116 -3.14 6.36 -16.85
CA SER A 116 -2.92 6.59 -18.29
C SER A 116 -3.65 5.53 -19.14
N ASN A 117 -3.51 4.24 -18.83
CA ASN A 117 -4.21 3.16 -19.56
C ASN A 117 -5.74 3.28 -19.47
N VAL A 118 -6.24 3.56 -18.25
CA VAL A 118 -7.68 3.72 -18.02
C VAL A 118 -8.22 4.90 -18.83
N ILE A 119 -7.52 6.04 -18.79
CA ILE A 119 -7.88 7.23 -19.57
C ILE A 119 -7.86 6.90 -21.06
N GLU A 120 -6.79 6.30 -21.58
CA GLU A 120 -6.67 5.97 -23.01
C GLU A 120 -7.85 5.12 -23.51
N ASN A 121 -8.24 4.09 -22.74
CA ASN A 121 -9.37 3.22 -23.05
C ASN A 121 -10.73 3.91 -22.88
N ILE A 122 -10.93 4.71 -21.84
CA ILE A 122 -12.17 5.50 -21.70
C ILE A 122 -12.37 6.38 -22.93
N LEU A 123 -11.28 6.99 -23.41
CA LEU A 123 -11.31 7.88 -24.55
C LEU A 123 -11.44 7.17 -25.91
N THR A 124 -11.56 5.84 -25.98
CA THR A 124 -12.00 5.13 -27.20
C THR A 124 -13.52 4.95 -27.26
N LYS A 125 -14.22 5.22 -26.15
CA LYS A 125 -15.68 5.12 -26.05
C LYS A 125 -16.37 6.38 -26.62
N PRO A 126 -17.65 6.30 -27.01
CA PRO A 126 -18.46 7.46 -27.36
C PRO A 126 -18.40 8.53 -26.26
N VAL A 127 -18.32 9.81 -26.66
CA VAL A 127 -18.08 10.96 -25.75
C VAL A 127 -19.10 11.03 -24.60
N ASP A 128 -20.36 10.70 -24.89
CA ASP A 128 -21.47 10.66 -23.92
C ASP A 128 -21.35 9.53 -22.88
N GLU A 129 -20.60 8.47 -23.16
CA GLU A 129 -20.35 7.36 -22.22
C GLU A 129 -19.07 7.53 -21.39
N GLN A 130 -18.17 8.44 -21.77
CA GLN A 130 -16.81 8.51 -21.19
C GLN A 130 -16.83 8.87 -19.70
N LEU A 131 -17.67 9.83 -19.32
CA LEU A 131 -17.77 10.28 -17.93
C LEU A 131 -18.36 9.19 -17.02
N ASP A 132 -19.38 8.49 -17.50
CA ASP A 132 -19.99 7.38 -16.76
C ASP A 132 -19.02 6.22 -16.61
N ALA A 133 -18.26 5.88 -17.66
CA ALA A 133 -17.19 4.89 -17.58
C ALA A 133 -16.11 5.26 -16.55
N ALA A 134 -15.71 6.54 -16.50
CA ALA A 134 -14.75 7.04 -15.52
C ALA A 134 -15.29 6.91 -14.08
N ASN A 135 -16.51 7.38 -13.84
CA ASN A 135 -17.17 7.31 -12.53
C ASN A 135 -17.36 5.87 -12.05
N GLU A 136 -17.73 4.96 -12.93
CA GLU A 136 -17.85 3.53 -12.59
C GLU A 136 -16.50 2.93 -12.15
N ILE A 137 -15.41 3.20 -12.88
CA ILE A 137 -14.08 2.66 -12.54
C ILE A 137 -13.58 3.21 -11.21
N ILE A 138 -13.77 4.51 -10.97
CA ILE A 138 -13.43 5.15 -9.69
C ILE A 138 -14.19 4.48 -8.55
N LYS A 139 -15.50 4.30 -8.71
CA LYS A 139 -16.34 3.65 -7.70
C LYS A 139 -15.91 2.21 -7.39
N ILE A 140 -15.42 1.46 -8.39
CA ILE A 140 -14.93 0.10 -8.18
C ILE A 140 -13.69 0.09 -7.27
N TYR A 141 -12.73 0.99 -7.50
CA TYR A 141 -11.52 1.03 -6.69
C TYR A 141 -11.74 1.66 -5.31
N GLU A 142 -12.60 2.67 -5.21
CA GLU A 142 -12.86 3.38 -3.95
C GLU A 142 -13.81 2.64 -2.99
N THR A 143 -14.53 1.61 -3.45
CA THR A 143 -15.40 0.81 -2.57
C THR A 143 -14.63 -0.26 -1.79
N THR A 144 -14.99 -0.53 -0.55
CA THR A 144 -14.30 -1.50 0.33
C THR A 144 -14.98 -2.86 0.42
N ASN A 145 -16.20 -2.99 -0.12
CA ASN A 145 -17.00 -4.23 0.00
C ASN A 145 -16.65 -5.28 -1.08
N ILE A 146 -15.59 -5.05 -1.86
CA ILE A 146 -15.13 -5.91 -2.95
C ILE A 146 -13.65 -6.24 -2.70
N PRO A 147 -13.24 -7.52 -2.69
CA PRO A 147 -11.83 -7.88 -2.54
C PRO A 147 -11.01 -7.43 -3.75
N GLY A 148 -9.72 -7.14 -3.52
CA GLY A 148 -8.81 -6.53 -4.49
C GLY A 148 -8.78 -7.23 -5.84
N PHE A 149 -8.59 -8.55 -5.86
CA PHE A 149 -8.56 -9.33 -7.11
C PHE A 149 -9.85 -9.19 -7.95
N ALA A 150 -11.00 -9.00 -7.28
CA ALA A 150 -12.27 -8.84 -7.96
C ALA A 150 -12.42 -7.42 -8.51
N LYS A 151 -11.90 -6.39 -7.82
CA LYS A 151 -11.80 -5.03 -8.37
C LYS A 151 -10.96 -5.02 -9.65
N ASP A 152 -9.79 -5.65 -9.59
CA ASP A 152 -8.85 -5.79 -10.71
C ASP A 152 -9.54 -6.45 -11.92
N PHE A 153 -10.25 -7.57 -11.70
CA PHE A 153 -11.06 -8.21 -12.74
C PHE A 153 -12.18 -7.30 -13.28
N MET A 154 -12.94 -6.63 -12.40
CA MET A 154 -14.07 -5.80 -12.83
C MET A 154 -13.61 -4.66 -13.73
N VAL A 155 -12.47 -4.05 -13.40
CA VAL A 155 -11.86 -2.99 -14.23
C VAL A 155 -11.34 -3.58 -15.53
N PHE A 156 -10.57 -4.69 -15.49
CA PHE A 156 -10.16 -5.41 -16.70
C PHE A 156 -11.35 -5.72 -17.61
N ALA A 157 -12.46 -6.18 -17.05
CA ALA A 157 -13.65 -6.55 -17.81
C ALA A 157 -14.37 -5.36 -18.46
N LYS A 158 -14.34 -4.19 -17.81
CA LYS A 158 -14.90 -2.94 -18.36
C LYS A 158 -14.03 -2.42 -19.50
N LEU A 159 -12.70 -2.46 -19.34
CA LEU A 159 -11.74 -1.99 -20.33
C LEU A 159 -11.68 -2.92 -21.56
N ASN A 160 -11.79 -4.23 -21.35
CA ASN A 160 -11.64 -5.26 -22.39
C ASN A 160 -12.96 -5.96 -22.71
N SER A 161 -14.05 -5.19 -22.74
CA SER A 161 -15.40 -5.75 -22.91
C SER A 161 -15.62 -6.44 -24.27
N ALA A 162 -14.99 -5.95 -25.34
CA ALA A 162 -15.05 -6.53 -26.68
C ALA A 162 -14.38 -7.91 -26.71
N PHE A 163 -13.18 -8.02 -26.14
CA PHE A 163 -12.51 -9.30 -25.91
C PHE A 163 -13.39 -10.24 -25.09
N LEU A 164 -13.96 -9.81 -23.96
CA LEU A 164 -14.81 -10.69 -23.15
C LEU A 164 -16.13 -11.09 -23.82
N LYS A 165 -16.63 -10.31 -24.78
CA LYS A 165 -17.79 -10.64 -25.61
C LYS A 165 -17.43 -11.52 -26.81
N GLY A 166 -16.15 -11.67 -27.14
CA GLY A 166 -15.67 -12.42 -28.28
C GLY A 166 -15.82 -11.70 -29.61
N THR A 167 -15.97 -10.37 -29.59
CA THR A 167 -16.01 -9.55 -30.81
C THR A 167 -14.62 -9.12 -31.26
N GLU A 168 -13.62 -9.21 -30.37
CA GLU A 168 -12.22 -8.93 -30.63
C GLU A 168 -11.34 -10.00 -29.99
N LEU A 169 -10.13 -10.19 -30.52
CA LEU A 169 -9.10 -11.05 -29.94
C LEU A 169 -8.15 -10.20 -29.08
N MET A 170 -7.63 -10.81 -28.02
CA MET A 170 -6.60 -10.21 -27.17
C MET A 170 -5.65 -11.32 -26.74
N GLY A 171 -4.35 -11.13 -26.99
CA GLY A 171 -3.32 -12.12 -26.70
C GLY A 171 -3.42 -13.40 -27.53
N ASN A 172 -2.47 -14.29 -27.31
CA ASN A 172 -2.38 -15.58 -28.00
C ASN A 172 -2.47 -16.75 -27.02
N VAL A 173 -3.36 -16.65 -26.02
CA VAL A 173 -3.61 -17.69 -25.02
C VAL A 173 -4.56 -18.76 -25.61
N PRO A 174 -4.12 -20.01 -25.81
CA PRO A 174 -4.91 -21.01 -26.54
C PRO A 174 -6.30 -21.26 -25.92
N SER A 175 -6.38 -21.50 -24.61
CA SER A 175 -7.68 -21.75 -23.98
C SER A 175 -8.64 -20.57 -23.99
N LEU A 176 -8.17 -19.32 -23.82
CA LEU A 176 -9.03 -18.13 -23.79
C LEU A 176 -9.60 -17.83 -25.18
N ASN A 177 -8.83 -18.13 -26.23
CA ASN A 177 -9.27 -17.99 -27.62
C ASN A 177 -10.29 -19.08 -28.02
N ARG A 178 -10.26 -20.26 -27.39
CA ARG A 178 -11.27 -21.32 -27.58
C ARG A 178 -12.49 -21.19 -26.67
N ALA A 179 -12.34 -20.58 -25.51
CA ALA A 179 -13.42 -20.41 -24.55
C ALA A 179 -14.56 -19.54 -25.11
N THR A 180 -15.80 -19.93 -24.81
CA THR A 180 -16.98 -19.07 -25.02
C THR A 180 -16.86 -17.79 -24.18
N PRO A 181 -17.58 -16.70 -24.52
CA PRO A 181 -17.59 -15.46 -23.73
C PRO A 181 -17.82 -15.66 -22.22
N THR A 182 -18.74 -16.56 -21.85
CA THR A 182 -19.01 -16.90 -20.44
C THR A 182 -17.86 -17.69 -19.81
N GLN A 183 -17.32 -18.69 -20.52
CA GLN A 183 -16.17 -19.45 -20.03
C GLN A 183 -14.96 -18.56 -19.82
N ARG A 184 -14.65 -17.67 -20.77
CA ARG A 184 -13.52 -16.73 -20.69
C ARG A 184 -13.57 -15.88 -19.42
N LYS A 185 -14.72 -15.28 -19.12
CA LYS A 185 -14.95 -14.52 -17.88
C LYS A 185 -14.71 -15.38 -16.64
N ASN A 186 -15.30 -16.58 -16.62
CA ASN A 186 -15.21 -17.48 -15.48
C ASN A 186 -13.78 -18.00 -15.26
N ILE A 187 -13.04 -18.30 -16.33
CA ILE A 187 -11.64 -18.76 -16.27
C ILE A 187 -10.79 -17.67 -15.65
N ILE A 188 -10.79 -16.46 -16.23
CA ILE A 188 -9.96 -15.34 -15.77
C ILE A 188 -10.27 -15.00 -14.31
N PHE A 189 -11.55 -14.86 -13.95
CA PHE A 189 -11.93 -14.55 -12.57
C PHE A 189 -11.51 -15.65 -11.59
N SER A 190 -11.67 -16.92 -11.98
CA SER A 190 -11.31 -18.05 -11.12
C SER A 190 -9.80 -18.18 -10.96
N ASP A 191 -9.03 -17.93 -12.01
CA ASP A 191 -7.56 -17.95 -11.97
C ASP A 191 -7.04 -16.84 -11.04
N LEU A 192 -7.56 -15.60 -11.16
CA LEU A 192 -7.20 -14.49 -10.26
C LEU A 192 -7.56 -14.79 -8.79
N LEU A 193 -8.75 -15.35 -8.53
CA LEU A 193 -9.15 -15.76 -7.18
C LEU A 193 -8.24 -16.86 -6.61
N ARG A 194 -7.95 -17.89 -7.40
CA ARG A 194 -7.09 -19.01 -6.98
C ARG A 194 -5.69 -18.51 -6.67
N ILE A 195 -5.11 -17.71 -7.57
CA ILE A 195 -3.79 -17.09 -7.37
C ILE A 195 -3.79 -16.25 -6.09
N SER A 196 -4.83 -15.46 -5.82
CA SER A 196 -4.91 -14.64 -4.60
C SER A 196 -4.98 -15.48 -3.32
N ILE A 197 -5.77 -16.57 -3.33
CA ILE A 197 -5.88 -17.51 -2.20
C ILE A 197 -4.54 -18.21 -1.95
N GLU A 198 -3.95 -18.76 -3.02
CA GLU A 198 -2.71 -19.52 -2.94
C GLU A 198 -1.50 -18.63 -2.63
N SER A 199 -1.54 -17.33 -2.96
CA SER A 199 -0.48 -16.36 -2.66
C SER A 199 -0.59 -15.73 -1.27
N ASN A 200 -1.58 -16.15 -0.48
CA ASN A 200 -1.81 -15.62 0.86
C ASN A 200 -2.14 -14.12 0.88
N ASN A 201 -2.94 -13.64 -0.08
CA ASN A 201 -3.24 -12.23 -0.25
C ASN A 201 -3.88 -11.62 1.01
N ARG A 202 -3.23 -10.61 1.61
CA ARG A 202 -3.70 -9.96 2.85
C ARG A 202 -5.08 -9.34 2.69
N ASN A 203 -5.34 -8.64 1.58
CA ASN A 203 -6.64 -8.01 1.33
C ASN A 203 -7.78 -9.04 1.27
N LEU A 204 -7.57 -10.18 0.62
CA LEU A 204 -8.56 -11.26 0.60
C LEU A 204 -8.75 -11.90 1.98
N ARG A 205 -7.66 -12.10 2.74
CA ARG A 205 -7.72 -12.61 4.11
C ARG A 205 -8.54 -11.69 5.01
N GLU A 206 -8.31 -10.39 4.92
CA GLU A 206 -9.07 -9.38 5.66
C GLU A 206 -10.54 -9.36 5.24
N TYR A 207 -10.84 -9.47 3.94
CA TYR A 207 -12.21 -9.59 3.44
C TYR A 207 -12.93 -10.81 4.03
N LEU A 208 -12.27 -11.97 4.09
CA LEU A 208 -12.80 -13.17 4.75
C LEU A 208 -12.97 -12.96 6.26
N ASN A 209 -12.02 -12.31 6.93
CA ASN A 209 -12.16 -11.98 8.36
C ASN A 209 -13.36 -11.04 8.62
N ASN A 210 -13.58 -10.04 7.76
CA ASN A 210 -14.74 -9.15 7.82
C ASN A 210 -16.06 -9.94 7.66
N ILE A 211 -16.11 -10.95 6.79
CA ILE A 211 -17.25 -11.86 6.67
C ILE A 211 -17.45 -12.64 7.98
N GLU A 212 -16.38 -13.24 8.53
CA GLU A 212 -16.46 -14.06 9.74
C GLU A 212 -16.94 -13.27 10.96
N GLN A 213 -16.35 -12.11 11.20
CA GLN A 213 -16.69 -11.25 12.34
C GLN A 213 -18.06 -10.59 12.16
N GLY A 214 -18.36 -10.14 10.93
CA GLY A 214 -19.66 -9.57 10.58
C GLY A 214 -20.80 -10.55 10.76
N ASP A 215 -20.62 -11.80 10.33
CA ASP A 215 -21.58 -12.88 10.52
C ASP A 215 -21.82 -13.16 12.02
N LYS A 216 -20.75 -13.26 12.83
CA LYS A 216 -20.87 -13.43 14.30
C LYS A 216 -21.67 -12.29 14.94
N LEU A 217 -21.34 -11.04 14.63
CA LEU A 217 -22.05 -9.87 15.15
C LEU A 217 -23.52 -9.84 14.69
N PHE A 218 -23.78 -10.22 13.43
CA PHE A 218 -25.13 -10.28 12.89
C PHE A 218 -25.97 -11.38 13.55
N GLU A 219 -25.39 -12.56 13.83
CA GLU A 219 -26.07 -13.61 14.60
C GLU A 219 -26.43 -13.14 16.02
N MET A 220 -25.53 -12.41 16.69
CA MET A 220 -25.81 -11.80 18.00
C MET A 220 -26.94 -10.76 17.92
N PHE A 221 -26.94 -9.93 16.87
CA PHE A 221 -28.00 -8.96 16.61
C PHE A 221 -29.36 -9.65 16.41
N LYS A 222 -29.43 -10.68 15.57
CA LYS A 222 -30.67 -11.47 15.34
C LYS A 222 -31.18 -12.13 16.61
N ALA A 223 -30.27 -12.59 17.47
CA ALA A 223 -30.62 -13.19 18.76
C ALA A 223 -31.07 -12.17 19.82
N GLY A 224 -30.99 -10.86 19.55
CA GLY A 224 -31.26 -9.80 20.52
C GLY A 224 -30.14 -9.59 21.56
N ASN A 225 -28.98 -10.24 21.35
CA ASN A 225 -27.82 -10.16 22.25
C ASN A 225 -26.87 -9.00 21.92
N LEU A 226 -27.15 -8.23 20.87
CA LEU A 226 -26.37 -7.07 20.46
C LEU A 226 -27.30 -5.89 20.15
N GLN A 227 -27.07 -4.75 20.80
CA GLN A 227 -27.76 -3.49 20.50
C GLN A 227 -26.85 -2.60 19.65
N ILE A 228 -27.43 -1.97 18.62
CA ILE A 228 -26.71 -1.05 17.73
C ILE A 228 -26.99 0.38 18.19
N ASP A 229 -26.33 0.78 19.27
CA ASP A 229 -26.39 2.13 19.86
C ASP A 229 -24.97 2.64 20.13
N SER A 230 -24.82 3.73 20.89
CA SER A 230 -23.52 4.33 21.20
C SER A 230 -22.58 3.47 22.06
N THR A 231 -23.06 2.35 22.62
CA THR A 231 -22.26 1.44 23.45
C THR A 231 -21.49 0.41 22.61
N LEU A 232 -21.92 0.16 21.37
CA LEU A 232 -21.22 -0.74 20.46
C LEU A 232 -19.83 -0.16 20.09
N PRO A 233 -18.73 -0.90 20.31
CA PRO A 233 -17.40 -0.46 19.92
C PRO A 233 -17.35 -0.09 18.45
N GLU A 234 -16.66 1.00 18.11
CA GLU A 234 -16.65 1.55 16.76
C GLU A 234 -16.12 0.53 15.72
N GLU A 235 -15.11 -0.26 16.08
CA GLU A 235 -14.58 -1.34 15.25
C GLU A 235 -15.68 -2.36 14.90
N SER A 236 -16.47 -2.79 15.89
CA SER A 236 -17.59 -3.71 15.68
C SER A 236 -18.69 -3.08 14.82
N ARG A 237 -18.97 -1.78 14.98
CA ARG A 237 -19.93 -1.04 14.13
C ARG A 237 -19.47 -1.01 12.68
N VAL A 238 -18.19 -0.71 12.45
CA VAL A 238 -17.59 -0.67 11.11
C VAL A 238 -17.68 -2.04 10.43
N ILE A 239 -17.28 -3.11 11.12
CA ILE A 239 -17.38 -4.49 10.62
C ILE A 239 -18.83 -4.84 10.26
N LEU A 240 -19.77 -4.53 11.15
CA LEU A 240 -21.18 -4.85 10.94
C LEU A 240 -21.78 -4.04 9.78
N LYS A 241 -21.37 -2.79 9.58
CA LYS A 241 -21.73 -1.97 8.40
C LYS A 241 -21.21 -2.58 7.10
N LYS A 242 -19.97 -3.07 7.06
CA LYS A 242 -19.43 -3.80 5.90
C LYS A 242 -20.26 -5.05 5.61
N TYR A 243 -20.54 -5.84 6.64
CA TYR A 243 -21.33 -7.06 6.50
C TYR A 243 -22.75 -6.75 5.98
N CYS A 244 -23.39 -5.69 6.48
CA CYS A 244 -24.67 -5.18 5.98
C CYS A 244 -24.60 -4.84 4.47
N ASN A 245 -23.52 -4.22 4.01
CA ASN A 245 -23.33 -3.93 2.58
C ASN A 245 -23.12 -5.20 1.75
N MET A 246 -22.35 -6.17 2.26
CA MET A 246 -22.15 -7.47 1.60
C MET A 246 -23.48 -8.22 1.46
N LEU A 247 -24.30 -8.22 2.53
CA LEU A 247 -25.65 -8.79 2.52
C LEU A 247 -26.57 -8.06 1.52
N ASN A 248 -26.51 -6.73 1.43
CA ASN A 248 -27.29 -5.99 0.43
C ASN A 248 -26.87 -6.36 -1.00
N THR A 249 -25.57 -6.45 -1.28
CA THR A 249 -25.06 -6.92 -2.58
C THR A 249 -25.50 -8.35 -2.87
N LEU A 250 -25.39 -9.25 -1.89
CA LEU A 250 -25.86 -10.63 -2.02
C LEU A 250 -27.35 -10.68 -2.36
N TYR A 251 -28.19 -9.91 -1.66
CA TYR A 251 -29.62 -9.84 -1.91
C TYR A 251 -29.94 -9.35 -3.32
N ASN A 252 -29.30 -8.27 -3.77
CA ASN A 252 -29.49 -7.73 -5.13
C ASN A 252 -29.08 -8.73 -6.23
N GLN A 253 -28.21 -9.69 -5.92
CA GLN A 253 -27.84 -10.76 -6.85
C GLN A 253 -28.80 -11.96 -6.85
N THR A 254 -29.72 -12.07 -5.89
CA THR A 254 -30.74 -13.13 -5.85
C THR A 254 -31.76 -12.98 -6.98
N SER A 255 -32.54 -14.04 -7.26
CA SER A 255 -33.63 -13.95 -8.24
C SER A 255 -34.70 -12.93 -7.85
N ARG A 256 -34.91 -12.65 -6.55
CA ARG A 256 -35.87 -11.65 -6.08
C ARG A 256 -35.30 -10.24 -6.26
N GLY A 257 -34.06 -10.02 -5.83
CA GLY A 257 -33.36 -8.75 -5.99
C GLY A 257 -33.24 -8.30 -7.45
N ARG A 258 -32.90 -9.21 -8.38
CA ARG A 258 -32.80 -8.90 -9.82
C ARG A 258 -34.13 -8.58 -10.50
N ARG A 259 -35.27 -8.87 -9.88
CA ARG A 259 -36.62 -8.58 -10.40
C ARG A 259 -37.15 -7.23 -9.91
N LEU A 260 -36.44 -6.55 -9.02
CA LEU A 260 -36.81 -5.21 -8.60
C LEU A 260 -36.56 -4.21 -9.74
N ASP A 261 -37.44 -3.22 -9.87
CA ASP A 261 -37.26 -2.13 -10.84
C ASP A 261 -35.95 -1.37 -10.58
N ASN A 262 -35.57 -1.24 -9.31
CA ASN A 262 -34.31 -0.65 -8.86
C ASN A 262 -33.65 -1.56 -7.82
N ALA A 263 -32.31 -1.63 -7.83
CA ALA A 263 -31.56 -2.35 -6.82
C ALA A 263 -31.83 -1.78 -5.41
N ARG A 264 -31.90 -2.67 -4.39
CA ARG A 264 -32.03 -2.24 -2.99
C ARG A 264 -30.81 -1.44 -2.57
N ILE A 265 -31.03 -0.35 -1.84
CA ILE A 265 -30.00 0.51 -1.27
C ILE A 265 -30.21 0.56 0.26
N ASN A 266 -29.12 0.54 1.02
CA ASN A 266 -29.16 0.73 2.47
C ASN A 266 -29.60 2.17 2.82
N SER A 267 -30.48 2.30 3.80
CA SER A 267 -31.04 3.59 4.25
C SER A 267 -30.00 4.47 4.97
N GLY A 268 -28.93 3.86 5.48
CA GLY A 268 -27.94 4.51 6.34
C GLY A 268 -28.21 4.31 7.84
N ASN A 269 -29.39 3.79 8.21
CA ASN A 269 -29.66 3.31 9.56
C ASN A 269 -29.30 1.83 9.66
N LEU A 270 -28.15 1.54 10.28
CA LEU A 270 -27.59 0.19 10.33
C LEU A 270 -28.54 -0.84 10.97
N ALA A 271 -29.25 -0.49 12.04
CA ALA A 271 -30.17 -1.41 12.72
C ALA A 271 -31.39 -1.75 11.86
N GLN A 272 -31.95 -0.73 11.21
CA GLN A 272 -33.06 -0.90 10.27
C GLN A 272 -32.62 -1.75 9.08
N ASP A 273 -31.49 -1.42 8.45
CA ASP A 273 -30.99 -2.10 7.26
C ASP A 273 -30.74 -3.60 7.52
N LEU A 274 -30.16 -3.95 8.67
CA LEU A 274 -29.93 -5.33 9.06
C LEU A 274 -31.22 -6.09 9.37
N THR A 275 -32.21 -5.42 9.97
CA THR A 275 -33.53 -6.02 10.24
C THR A 275 -34.22 -6.36 8.93
N GLU A 276 -34.27 -5.41 7.99
CA GLU A 276 -34.86 -5.62 6.67
C GLU A 276 -34.15 -6.75 5.90
N LEU A 277 -32.81 -6.75 5.90
CA LEU A 277 -32.03 -7.80 5.24
C LEU A 277 -32.28 -9.17 5.87
N ASN A 278 -32.36 -9.26 7.20
CA ASN A 278 -32.71 -10.49 7.90
C ASN A 278 -34.07 -11.04 7.43
N ASP A 279 -35.09 -10.19 7.34
CA ASP A 279 -36.42 -10.59 6.89
C ASP A 279 -36.40 -11.07 5.44
N LEU A 280 -35.64 -10.41 4.57
CA LEU A 280 -35.50 -10.79 3.16
C LEU A 280 -34.86 -12.17 3.00
N PHE A 281 -33.85 -12.51 3.81
CA PHE A 281 -33.18 -13.81 3.75
C PHE A 281 -33.94 -14.93 4.47
N THR A 282 -34.71 -14.60 5.52
CA THR A 282 -35.50 -15.60 6.27
C THR A 282 -36.70 -16.09 5.45
N ASN A 283 -37.26 -15.23 4.60
CA ASN A 283 -38.40 -15.56 3.73
C ASN A 283 -38.01 -16.29 2.43
N GLU A 284 -36.76 -16.74 2.27
CA GLU A 284 -36.34 -17.57 1.13
C GLU A 284 -36.59 -19.05 1.41
N GLU A 285 -37.72 -19.56 0.90
CA GLU A 285 -38.01 -21.00 0.93
C GLU A 285 -36.88 -21.80 0.26
N ASN A 286 -36.43 -22.87 0.93
CA ASN A 286 -35.48 -23.89 0.42
C ASN A 286 -33.98 -23.52 0.37
N ILE A 287 -33.50 -22.49 1.08
CA ILE A 287 -32.05 -22.21 1.18
C ILE A 287 -31.54 -22.53 2.60
N HIS A 288 -30.97 -23.73 2.77
CA HIS A 288 -30.33 -24.17 4.03
C HIS A 288 -28.82 -23.84 4.11
N ILE A 289 -28.35 -22.89 3.31
CA ILE A 289 -26.93 -22.52 3.26
C ILE A 289 -26.70 -21.29 4.14
N PRO A 290 -25.73 -21.32 5.08
CA PRO A 290 -25.37 -20.16 5.90
C PRO A 290 -25.06 -18.91 5.06
N LEU A 291 -25.39 -17.71 5.57
CA LEU A 291 -25.21 -16.45 4.82
C LEU A 291 -23.75 -16.21 4.43
N ARG A 292 -22.80 -16.42 5.34
CA ARG A 292 -21.36 -16.38 5.03
C ARG A 292 -20.95 -17.29 3.87
N ASP A 293 -21.52 -18.49 3.77
CA ASP A 293 -21.24 -19.43 2.68
C ASP A 293 -21.87 -18.95 1.37
N ARG A 294 -23.06 -18.33 1.44
CA ARG A 294 -23.71 -17.72 0.28
C ARG A 294 -22.88 -16.56 -0.26
N ILE A 295 -22.36 -15.68 0.60
CA ILE A 295 -21.45 -14.59 0.23
C ILE A 295 -20.25 -15.19 -0.51
N VAL A 296 -19.55 -16.17 0.07
CA VAL A 296 -18.38 -16.78 -0.57
C VAL A 296 -18.72 -17.45 -1.90
N ARG A 297 -19.89 -18.09 -2.03
CA ARG A 297 -20.33 -18.69 -3.29
C ARG A 297 -20.57 -17.68 -4.41
N THR A 298 -20.87 -16.41 -4.11
CA THR A 298 -21.07 -15.39 -5.15
C THR A 298 -19.84 -15.21 -6.03
N PHE A 299 -18.63 -15.35 -5.45
CA PHE A 299 -17.37 -15.24 -6.18
C PHE A 299 -16.63 -16.59 -6.31
N GLY A 300 -16.68 -17.46 -5.29
CA GLY A 300 -15.91 -18.70 -5.24
C GLY A 300 -16.47 -19.86 -6.06
N TYR A 301 -17.75 -19.82 -6.47
CA TYR A 301 -18.40 -20.97 -7.10
C TYR A 301 -17.69 -21.43 -8.38
N TRP A 302 -17.27 -20.49 -9.22
CA TRP A 302 -16.58 -20.82 -10.47
C TRP A 302 -15.16 -21.30 -10.25
N ALA A 303 -14.48 -20.91 -9.16
CA ALA A 303 -13.17 -21.44 -8.79
C ALA A 303 -13.22 -22.80 -8.08
N GLY A 304 -14.42 -23.36 -7.83
CA GLY A 304 -14.57 -24.64 -7.12
C GLY A 304 -14.62 -24.51 -5.59
N ILE A 305 -14.74 -23.28 -5.08
CA ILE A 305 -14.89 -22.99 -3.65
C ILE A 305 -16.39 -22.99 -3.32
N ARG A 306 -16.77 -23.66 -2.23
CA ARG A 306 -18.15 -24.02 -1.89
C ARG A 306 -18.59 -23.52 -0.51
N SER A 307 -17.67 -23.12 0.35
CA SER A 307 -17.95 -22.57 1.67
C SER A 307 -16.87 -21.60 2.12
N PHE A 308 -17.21 -20.82 3.14
CA PHE A 308 -16.28 -19.94 3.84
C PHE A 308 -15.09 -20.71 4.43
N GLU A 309 -15.38 -21.82 5.13
CA GLU A 309 -14.34 -22.66 5.74
C GLU A 309 -13.38 -23.26 4.71
N GLN A 310 -13.89 -23.63 3.52
CA GLN A 310 -13.03 -24.13 2.46
C GLN A 310 -12.05 -23.05 1.97
N ALA A 311 -12.52 -21.81 1.77
CA ALA A 311 -11.66 -20.72 1.34
C ALA A 311 -10.55 -20.42 2.35
N LYS A 312 -10.90 -20.33 3.65
CA LYS A 312 -9.97 -20.08 4.75
C LYS A 312 -8.93 -21.21 4.85
N LYS A 313 -9.39 -22.46 4.82
CA LYS A 313 -8.54 -23.65 4.87
C LYS A 313 -7.55 -23.69 3.70
N MET A 314 -7.99 -23.38 2.47
CA MET A 314 -7.09 -23.32 1.32
C MET A 314 -5.97 -22.29 1.51
N MET A 315 -6.27 -21.08 2.00
CA MET A 315 -5.23 -20.07 2.26
C MET A 315 -4.19 -20.55 3.28
N GLU A 316 -4.64 -21.19 4.36
CA GLU A 316 -3.76 -21.70 5.41
C GLU A 316 -2.94 -22.93 4.99
N GLU A 317 -3.54 -23.88 4.27
CA GLU A 317 -2.85 -25.12 3.87
C GLU A 317 -1.81 -24.88 2.78
N ASN A 318 -2.10 -24.02 1.81
CA ASN A 318 -1.16 -23.73 0.72
C ASN A 318 0.14 -23.08 1.23
N THR A 319 0.03 -22.15 2.18
CA THR A 319 1.20 -21.52 2.80
C THR A 319 2.00 -22.48 3.66
N LYS A 320 1.33 -23.30 4.48
CA LYS A 320 1.98 -24.35 5.28
C LYS A 320 2.71 -25.37 4.41
N GLU A 321 2.11 -25.80 3.32
CA GLU A 321 2.71 -26.77 2.40
C GLU A 321 3.89 -26.17 1.65
N ALA A 322 3.79 -24.92 1.18
CA ALA A 322 4.91 -24.22 0.55
C ALA A 322 6.08 -24.04 1.53
N ASP A 323 5.82 -23.59 2.75
CA ASP A 323 6.84 -23.45 3.81
C ASP A 323 7.53 -24.79 4.09
N ARG A 324 6.74 -25.85 4.32
CA ARG A 324 7.25 -27.20 4.57
C ARG A 324 8.11 -27.71 3.43
N ARG A 325 7.62 -27.63 2.19
CA ARG A 325 8.35 -28.04 0.98
C ARG A 325 9.68 -27.30 0.88
N ASN A 326 9.65 -25.98 1.05
CA ASN A 326 10.80 -25.10 0.90
C ASN A 326 11.86 -25.33 1.99
N ARG A 327 11.46 -25.57 3.23
CA ARG A 327 12.37 -25.98 4.32
C ARG A 327 13.01 -27.34 4.04
N GLU A 328 12.25 -28.30 3.53
CA GLU A 328 12.79 -29.60 3.14
C GLU A 328 13.79 -29.50 1.98
N THR A 329 13.55 -28.63 1.00
CA THR A 329 14.52 -28.32 -0.06
C THR A 329 15.81 -27.75 0.52
N ALA A 330 15.72 -26.74 1.39
CA ALA A 330 16.88 -26.12 2.02
C ALA A 330 17.69 -27.11 2.86
N LYS A 331 17.01 -27.96 3.64
CA LYS A 331 17.65 -29.01 4.44
C LYS A 331 18.41 -30.03 3.61
N LYS A 332 17.89 -30.39 2.43
CA LYS A 332 18.54 -31.34 1.51
C LYS A 332 19.64 -30.70 0.66
N GLY A 333 19.63 -29.38 0.50
CA GLY A 333 20.51 -28.65 -0.42
C GLY A 333 20.23 -28.96 -1.89
N ASP A 334 19.03 -29.44 -2.25
CA ASP A 334 18.66 -29.76 -3.64
C ASP A 334 18.06 -28.53 -4.33
N PHE A 335 18.94 -27.66 -4.83
CA PHE A 335 18.58 -26.49 -5.63
C PHE A 335 18.86 -26.70 -7.11
N SER A 336 18.80 -27.96 -7.56
CA SER A 336 18.98 -28.28 -8.98
C SER A 336 17.90 -27.58 -9.82
N ILE A 337 18.25 -27.11 -11.02
CA ILE A 337 17.32 -26.63 -12.02
C ILE A 337 17.29 -27.68 -13.13
N ARG A 338 16.12 -28.27 -13.40
CA ARG A 338 16.00 -29.41 -14.31
C ARG A 338 15.22 -29.02 -15.55
N LYS A 339 15.45 -29.76 -16.63
CA LYS A 339 14.66 -29.65 -17.84
C LYS A 339 13.16 -29.70 -17.54
N GLY A 340 12.43 -28.70 -18.05
CA GLY A 340 10.99 -28.53 -17.88
C GLY A 340 10.57 -27.72 -16.65
N ASP A 341 11.51 -27.31 -15.79
CA ASP A 341 11.25 -26.30 -14.77
C ASP A 341 11.03 -24.92 -15.42
N PHE A 342 10.34 -24.03 -14.71
CA PHE A 342 10.17 -22.64 -15.15
C PHE A 342 11.10 -21.71 -14.38
N THR A 343 11.67 -20.74 -15.07
CA THR A 343 12.44 -19.66 -14.47
C THR A 343 11.89 -18.30 -14.89
N LYS A 344 11.93 -17.33 -13.98
CA LYS A 344 11.47 -15.96 -14.26
C LYS A 344 12.41 -14.94 -13.67
N GLY A 345 13.10 -14.19 -14.53
CA GLY A 345 13.86 -13.01 -14.11
C GLY A 345 12.94 -11.84 -13.80
N ILE A 346 13.26 -11.10 -12.74
CA ILE A 346 12.49 -9.92 -12.34
C ILE A 346 13.24 -8.67 -12.76
N ARG A 347 12.69 -7.93 -13.74
CA ARG A 347 13.29 -6.70 -14.28
C ARG A 347 13.31 -5.53 -13.33
N ARG A 348 12.32 -5.45 -12.47
CA ARG A 348 12.13 -4.38 -11.49
C ARG A 348 11.81 -5.03 -10.16
N SER A 349 12.86 -5.34 -9.40
CA SER A 349 12.76 -6.11 -8.16
C SER A 349 11.95 -5.38 -7.08
N GLU A 350 11.77 -4.06 -7.21
CA GLU A 350 10.88 -3.27 -6.33
C GLU A 350 9.40 -3.72 -6.39
N TYR A 351 8.98 -4.46 -7.43
CA TYR A 351 7.63 -5.02 -7.53
C TYR A 351 7.49 -6.42 -6.94
N PHE A 352 8.58 -7.07 -6.55
CA PHE A 352 8.54 -8.41 -5.97
C PHE A 352 7.64 -8.51 -4.71
N PRO A 353 7.58 -7.52 -3.79
CA PRO A 353 6.62 -7.55 -2.67
C PRO A 353 5.17 -7.68 -3.13
N SER A 354 4.80 -6.97 -4.21
CA SER A 354 3.47 -7.06 -4.80
C SER A 354 3.21 -8.41 -5.46
N MET A 355 4.24 -9.06 -6.02
CA MET A 355 4.14 -10.41 -6.58
C MET A 355 3.98 -11.47 -5.48
N LEU A 356 4.62 -11.28 -4.32
CA LEU A 356 4.42 -12.15 -3.17
C LEU A 356 2.96 -12.10 -2.67
N GLN A 357 2.38 -10.90 -2.60
CA GLN A 357 1.02 -10.67 -2.09
C GLN A 357 -0.08 -10.98 -3.09
N ASN A 358 0.08 -10.62 -4.36
CA ASN A 358 -0.97 -10.75 -5.38
C ASN A 358 -0.78 -11.96 -6.29
N GLY A 359 0.36 -12.65 -6.17
CA GLY A 359 0.83 -13.63 -7.14
C GLY A 359 1.60 -12.99 -8.30
N ILE A 360 2.25 -13.84 -9.09
CA ILE A 360 2.95 -13.47 -10.31
C ILE A 360 1.91 -13.43 -11.43
N VAL A 361 1.18 -12.33 -11.54
CA VAL A 361 0.03 -12.15 -12.45
C VAL A 361 0.44 -11.33 -13.66
N ALA A 362 -0.15 -11.65 -14.82
CA ALA A 362 0.01 -10.86 -16.03
C ALA A 362 -0.46 -9.42 -15.80
N LYS A 363 0.34 -8.45 -16.24
CA LYS A 363 0.15 -7.03 -15.94
C LYS A 363 -1.20 -6.47 -16.42
N ASP A 364 -1.77 -7.08 -17.48
CA ASP A 364 -3.08 -6.71 -18.05
C ASP A 364 -4.21 -6.74 -17.01
N TYR A 365 -4.15 -7.68 -16.07
CA TYR A 365 -5.15 -7.83 -15.02
C TYR A 365 -4.96 -6.86 -13.87
N LEU A 366 -3.72 -6.39 -13.65
CA LEU A 366 -3.38 -5.41 -12.62
C LEU A 366 -3.53 -3.96 -13.14
N GLY A 367 -3.97 -3.80 -14.39
CA GLY A 367 -4.15 -2.53 -15.09
C GLY A 367 -2.85 -1.79 -15.43
N GLN A 368 -1.68 -2.35 -15.14
CA GLN A 368 -0.40 -1.65 -15.27
C GLN A 368 -0.04 -1.34 -16.72
N SER A 369 0.51 -0.14 -16.96
CA SER A 369 1.12 0.24 -18.24
C SER A 369 2.54 -0.27 -18.30
N SER A 370 2.92 -0.87 -19.41
CA SER A 370 4.32 -0.89 -19.85
C SER A 370 4.35 -0.90 -21.37
N ASP A 371 5.50 -0.50 -21.90
CA ASP A 371 5.96 -0.75 -23.25
C ASP A 371 5.37 -2.05 -23.83
N SER A 372 5.02 -2.02 -25.13
CA SER A 372 4.56 -3.14 -25.97
C SER A 372 4.71 -4.53 -25.30
N ASP A 373 3.61 -5.06 -24.73
CA ASP A 373 3.54 -6.49 -24.44
C ASP A 373 3.28 -7.24 -25.74
N TYR A 374 4.19 -8.14 -26.12
CA TYR A 374 3.97 -9.00 -27.28
C TYR A 374 3.06 -10.19 -26.93
N THR A 375 2.92 -10.52 -25.64
CA THR A 375 2.20 -11.68 -25.11
C THR A 375 1.29 -11.25 -23.94
N PRO A 376 0.18 -10.53 -24.22
CA PRO A 376 -0.74 -10.12 -23.17
C PRO A 376 -1.62 -11.29 -22.71
N LEU A 377 -2.12 -11.18 -21.45
CA LEU A 377 -2.95 -12.16 -20.73
C LEU A 377 -2.20 -13.37 -20.15
N ASP A 378 -0.88 -13.43 -20.33
CA ASP A 378 -0.02 -14.44 -19.74
C ASP A 378 1.15 -13.84 -18.96
N THR A 379 1.68 -14.66 -18.05
CA THR A 379 2.92 -14.37 -17.36
C THR A 379 4.05 -15.06 -18.11
N ASP A 380 4.97 -14.26 -18.64
CA ASP A 380 6.15 -14.77 -19.33
C ASP A 380 7.08 -15.50 -18.35
N VAL A 381 7.51 -16.69 -18.76
CA VAL A 381 8.53 -17.50 -18.10
C VAL A 381 9.46 -18.10 -19.15
N GLU A 382 10.63 -18.54 -18.70
CA GLU A 382 11.47 -19.44 -19.47
C GLU A 382 11.16 -20.88 -19.07
N SER A 383 11.02 -21.79 -20.05
CA SER A 383 11.08 -23.23 -19.80
C SER A 383 12.51 -23.73 -19.99
N VAL A 384 13.05 -24.42 -18.99
CA VAL A 384 14.43 -24.93 -19.02
C VAL A 384 14.53 -26.10 -20.01
N GLU A 385 15.41 -25.99 -21.00
CA GLU A 385 15.58 -27.03 -22.04
C GLU A 385 16.69 -28.05 -21.73
N ALA A 386 17.66 -27.65 -20.92
CA ALA A 386 18.77 -28.47 -20.44
C ALA A 386 19.03 -28.19 -18.97
N ASP A 387 19.36 -29.22 -18.19
CA ASP A 387 19.59 -29.10 -16.75
C ASP A 387 20.63 -28.01 -16.46
N GLU A 388 20.34 -27.18 -15.45
CA GLU A 388 21.14 -26.03 -14.98
C GLU A 388 21.34 -24.87 -15.97
N GLU A 389 20.80 -24.95 -17.20
CA GLU A 389 20.96 -23.90 -18.21
C GLU A 389 19.74 -22.95 -18.25
N MET A 390 19.98 -21.67 -17.94
CA MET A 390 19.02 -20.57 -18.11
C MET A 390 19.46 -19.63 -19.23
N PHE A 391 18.52 -19.08 -20.01
CA PHE A 391 18.80 -18.29 -21.21
C PHE A 391 18.14 -16.91 -21.23
N THR A 392 16.82 -16.80 -21.11
CA THR A 392 16.09 -15.52 -21.14
C THR A 392 15.92 -14.93 -19.76
N ALA A 393 15.69 -15.74 -18.72
CA ALA A 393 15.45 -15.25 -17.37
C ALA A 393 16.59 -14.36 -16.83
N PRO A 394 17.89 -14.69 -16.97
CA PRO A 394 18.97 -13.82 -16.51
C PRO A 394 18.98 -12.44 -17.18
N LYS A 395 18.66 -12.36 -18.48
CA LYS A 395 18.66 -11.10 -19.26
C LYS A 395 17.62 -10.10 -18.74
N TYR A 396 16.54 -10.59 -18.13
CA TYR A 396 15.56 -9.72 -17.52
C TYR A 396 16.07 -9.06 -16.25
N THR A 397 17.21 -9.45 -15.67
CA THR A 397 17.72 -8.90 -14.40
C THR A 397 18.80 -7.81 -14.57
N ASP A 398 19.16 -7.45 -15.81
CA ASP A 398 20.35 -6.62 -16.09
C ASP A 398 20.32 -5.18 -15.55
N ASN A 399 19.13 -4.65 -15.20
CA ASN A 399 18.95 -3.23 -14.84
C ASN A 399 18.73 -2.96 -13.33
N ASP A 400 18.98 -3.95 -12.47
CA ASP A 400 18.67 -3.86 -11.04
C ASP A 400 19.82 -3.25 -10.21
N GLU A 401 19.90 -1.91 -10.16
CA GLU A 401 20.86 -1.18 -9.32
C GLU A 401 20.17 -0.10 -8.44
N ASP A 402 20.40 -0.19 -7.12
CA ASP A 402 20.12 0.77 -6.01
C ASP A 402 18.66 1.18 -5.67
N GLY A 403 18.41 1.60 -4.41
CA GLY A 403 17.16 2.16 -3.90
C GLY A 403 16.16 1.17 -3.25
N ARG A 404 14.91 1.16 -3.73
CA ARG A 404 13.82 0.22 -3.36
C ARG A 404 14.04 -1.21 -3.84
N LYS A 405 15.03 -1.42 -4.71
CA LYS A 405 15.35 -2.68 -5.35
C LYS A 405 15.89 -3.72 -4.35
N LEU A 406 15.65 -5.00 -4.64
CA LEU A 406 15.97 -6.15 -3.79
C LEU A 406 17.16 -6.98 -4.29
N GLY A 407 17.82 -6.55 -5.38
CA GLY A 407 18.88 -7.30 -6.03
C GLY A 407 18.38 -8.08 -7.25
N LYS A 408 19.31 -8.64 -8.01
CA LYS A 408 18.99 -9.40 -9.22
C LYS A 408 18.44 -10.75 -8.79
N ILE A 409 17.13 -10.93 -8.96
CA ILE A 409 16.43 -12.15 -8.55
C ILE A 409 15.82 -12.89 -9.74
N ILE A 410 15.98 -14.21 -9.72
CA ILE A 410 15.36 -15.15 -10.64
C ILE A 410 14.54 -16.14 -9.81
N LEU A 411 13.25 -16.23 -10.11
CA LEU A 411 12.33 -17.15 -9.44
C LEU A 411 12.39 -18.50 -10.11
N ILE A 412 12.54 -19.58 -9.32
CA ILE A 412 12.51 -20.95 -9.81
C ILE A 412 11.21 -21.63 -9.39
N ILE A 413 10.51 -22.18 -10.37
CA ILE A 413 9.21 -22.84 -10.21
C ILE A 413 9.32 -24.25 -10.77
N LYS A 414 9.14 -25.24 -9.89
CA LYS A 414 9.16 -26.65 -10.26
C LYS A 414 7.82 -27.04 -10.86
N LYS A 415 7.90 -27.69 -12.02
CA LYS A 415 6.70 -28.18 -12.69
C LYS A 415 6.16 -29.43 -11.98
N ASP A 416 4.85 -29.44 -11.74
CA ASP A 416 4.12 -30.59 -11.22
C ASP A 416 2.98 -31.02 -12.18
N GLU A 417 2.18 -32.00 -11.77
CA GLU A 417 1.08 -32.55 -12.57
C GLU A 417 -0.05 -31.56 -12.90
N ARG A 418 -0.09 -30.38 -12.25
CA ARG A 418 -1.10 -29.35 -12.54
C ARG A 418 -0.83 -28.65 -13.87
N TYR A 419 0.43 -28.61 -14.32
CA TYR A 419 0.82 -27.89 -15.51
C TYR A 419 0.52 -28.69 -16.78
N VAL A 420 -0.24 -28.09 -17.70
CA VAL A 420 -0.67 -28.70 -18.96
C VAL A 420 -0.23 -27.82 -20.13
N GLU A 421 0.53 -28.41 -21.05
CA GLU A 421 0.98 -27.74 -22.28
C GLU A 421 -0.15 -27.71 -23.29
N THR A 422 -0.55 -26.52 -23.75
CA THR A 422 -1.61 -26.41 -24.77
C THR A 422 -1.08 -26.04 -26.15
N ARG A 423 0.17 -25.60 -26.24
CA ARG A 423 0.84 -25.33 -27.50
C ARG A 423 2.34 -25.58 -27.40
N THR A 424 2.87 -26.26 -28.41
CA THR A 424 4.32 -26.49 -28.59
C THR A 424 4.71 -26.02 -29.99
N ASN A 425 5.69 -25.12 -30.08
CA ASN A 425 5.93 -24.29 -31.26
C ASN A 425 4.62 -23.60 -31.71
N ASP A 426 4.09 -23.95 -32.88
CA ASP A 426 2.81 -23.42 -33.39
C ASP A 426 1.66 -24.43 -33.36
N LYS A 427 1.87 -25.62 -32.79
CA LYS A 427 0.87 -26.68 -32.77
C LYS A 427 0.09 -26.65 -31.47
N VAL A 428 -1.21 -26.42 -31.58
CA VAL A 428 -2.15 -26.42 -30.47
C VAL A 428 -2.67 -27.84 -30.22
N ASP A 429 -2.76 -28.23 -28.95
CA ASP A 429 -3.37 -29.48 -28.49
C ASP A 429 -4.80 -29.20 -27.97
N GLU A 430 -5.80 -29.61 -28.75
CA GLU A 430 -7.22 -29.38 -28.42
C GLU A 430 -7.69 -30.23 -27.22
N GLU A 431 -7.09 -31.39 -26.93
CA GLU A 431 -7.42 -32.20 -25.74
C GLU A 431 -6.88 -31.53 -24.47
N ALA A 432 -5.64 -31.03 -24.54
CA ALA A 432 -5.03 -30.23 -23.48
C ALA A 432 -5.83 -28.95 -23.20
N ILE A 433 -6.27 -28.23 -24.25
CA ILE A 433 -7.15 -27.06 -24.11
C ILE A 433 -8.45 -27.43 -23.39
N ASN A 434 -9.13 -28.49 -23.83
CA ASN A 434 -10.37 -28.92 -23.20
C ASN A 434 -10.16 -29.32 -21.74
N THR A 435 -9.00 -29.90 -21.42
CA THR A 435 -8.60 -30.22 -20.04
C THR A 435 -8.51 -28.96 -19.19
N VAL A 436 -7.78 -27.93 -19.62
CA VAL A 436 -7.59 -26.70 -18.83
C VAL A 436 -8.82 -25.80 -18.77
N ILE A 437 -9.73 -25.88 -19.74
CA ILE A 437 -11.03 -25.17 -19.72
C ILE A 437 -11.97 -25.82 -18.70
N ASN A 438 -11.99 -27.15 -18.63
CA ASN A 438 -12.96 -27.89 -17.81
C ASN A 438 -12.44 -28.23 -16.41
N ASN A 439 -11.12 -28.33 -16.21
CA ASN A 439 -10.50 -28.65 -14.93
C ASN A 439 -9.80 -27.43 -14.31
N LYS A 440 -10.42 -26.91 -13.24
CA LYS A 440 -10.04 -25.69 -12.53
C LYS A 440 -8.74 -25.80 -11.72
N GLN A 441 -8.23 -27.01 -11.53
CA GLN A 441 -6.97 -27.26 -10.83
C GLN A 441 -5.76 -27.32 -11.78
N LYS A 442 -6.00 -27.35 -13.09
CA LYS A 442 -4.94 -27.37 -14.09
C LYS A 442 -4.51 -25.96 -14.47
N ILE A 443 -3.21 -25.77 -14.60
CA ILE A 443 -2.55 -24.53 -14.99
C ILE A 443 -2.10 -24.71 -16.44
N GLU A 444 -2.59 -23.85 -17.32
CA GLU A 444 -2.17 -23.83 -18.72
C GLU A 444 -0.81 -23.14 -18.85
N TYR A 445 0.08 -23.77 -19.60
CA TYR A 445 1.27 -23.12 -20.15
C TYR A 445 1.40 -23.43 -21.64
N PHE A 446 2.10 -22.57 -22.38
CA PHE A 446 2.22 -22.71 -23.83
C PHE A 446 3.47 -22.03 -24.35
N ASP A 447 3.99 -22.55 -25.46
CA ASP A 447 5.18 -22.03 -26.12
C ASP A 447 4.88 -20.68 -26.81
N ASN A 448 5.68 -19.66 -26.50
CA ASN A 448 5.68 -18.33 -27.11
C ASN A 448 6.93 -18.07 -27.97
N SER A 449 7.78 -19.09 -28.18
CA SER A 449 9.09 -18.92 -28.82
C SER A 449 9.03 -18.41 -30.26
N ASN A 450 7.89 -18.59 -30.94
CA ASN A 450 7.66 -18.12 -32.30
C ASN A 450 6.92 -16.76 -32.38
N VAL A 451 6.64 -16.12 -31.25
CA VAL A 451 5.96 -14.80 -31.23
C VAL A 451 6.91 -13.69 -31.68
N VAL A 452 8.21 -13.82 -31.38
CA VAL A 452 9.28 -12.89 -31.79
C VAL A 452 10.58 -13.66 -31.98
N ASP A 453 11.26 -13.46 -33.11
CA ASP A 453 12.40 -14.27 -33.60
C ASP A 453 13.59 -14.43 -32.62
N PHE A 454 13.67 -13.65 -31.54
CA PHE A 454 14.74 -13.66 -30.55
C PHE A 454 14.35 -14.23 -29.16
N LEU A 455 13.11 -14.71 -28.99
CA LEU A 455 12.57 -15.23 -27.72
C LEU A 455 12.63 -16.77 -27.62
N ARG A 456 13.80 -17.36 -27.85
CA ARG A 456 13.97 -18.82 -27.68
C ARG A 456 13.65 -19.25 -26.23
N ASN A 457 12.90 -20.33 -26.08
CA ASN A 457 12.47 -20.92 -24.79
C ASN A 457 11.52 -20.02 -23.97
N SER A 458 10.88 -19.03 -24.61
CA SER A 458 9.88 -18.20 -23.95
C SER A 458 8.54 -18.90 -23.95
N TYR A 459 7.96 -19.04 -22.76
CA TYR A 459 6.66 -19.66 -22.53
C TYR A 459 5.73 -18.70 -21.79
N GLY A 460 4.44 -18.85 -22.05
CA GLY A 460 3.38 -18.15 -21.36
C GLY A 460 2.69 -19.05 -20.36
N ILE A 461 2.35 -18.52 -19.19
CA ILE A 461 1.40 -19.14 -18.26
C ILE A 461 0.13 -18.31 -18.21
N ARG A 462 -1.01 -18.92 -18.53
CA ARG A 462 -2.29 -18.20 -18.57
C ARG A 462 -2.56 -17.51 -17.24
N THR A 463 -2.85 -16.20 -17.30
CA THR A 463 -3.18 -15.34 -16.16
C THR A 463 -2.05 -15.14 -15.17
N GLY A 464 -1.43 -16.20 -14.65
CA GLY A 464 -0.30 -16.10 -13.74
C GLY A 464 -0.15 -17.29 -12.80
N LEU A 465 0.67 -17.11 -11.78
CA LEU A 465 1.02 -18.11 -10.77
C LEU A 465 0.90 -17.56 -9.36
N ALA A 466 0.60 -18.44 -8.40
CA ALA A 466 0.65 -18.09 -7.00
C ALA A 466 2.10 -17.96 -6.49
N SER A 467 2.35 -17.08 -5.51
CA SER A 467 3.67 -16.93 -4.91
C SER A 467 4.14 -18.19 -4.17
N THR A 468 3.22 -19.03 -3.70
CA THR A 468 3.52 -20.35 -3.11
C THR A 468 4.05 -21.37 -4.12
N ASN A 469 3.98 -21.10 -5.43
CA ASN A 469 4.63 -21.92 -6.46
C ASN A 469 6.13 -21.64 -6.57
N ILE A 470 6.66 -20.61 -5.93
CA ILE A 470 8.11 -20.35 -5.90
C ILE A 470 8.79 -21.39 -5.02
N ASN A 471 9.69 -22.17 -5.60
CA ASN A 471 10.43 -23.21 -4.88
C ASN A 471 11.70 -22.65 -4.22
N PHE A 472 12.41 -21.77 -4.93
CA PHE A 472 13.55 -21.01 -4.42
C PHE A 472 13.86 -19.83 -5.36
N ILE A 473 14.71 -18.92 -4.90
CA ILE A 473 15.15 -17.75 -5.63
C ILE A 473 16.65 -17.87 -5.86
N VAL A 474 17.10 -17.69 -7.09
CA VAL A 474 18.52 -17.46 -7.39
C VAL A 474 18.76 -15.96 -7.35
N ALA A 475 19.72 -15.52 -6.56
CA ALA A 475 20.09 -14.11 -6.42
C ALA A 475 21.59 -13.91 -6.68
N ASP A 476 21.96 -12.73 -7.18
CA ASP A 476 23.38 -12.35 -7.33
C ASP A 476 24.06 -12.14 -5.97
N LYS A 477 23.29 -11.68 -4.98
CA LYS A 477 23.71 -11.53 -3.60
C LYS A 477 22.51 -11.61 -2.67
N TYR A 478 22.77 -11.87 -1.39
CA TYR A 478 21.74 -11.71 -0.37
C TYR A 478 21.62 -10.25 0.05
N VAL A 479 20.38 -9.76 0.07
CA VAL A 479 20.01 -8.43 0.55
C VAL A 479 18.98 -8.64 1.65
N ASP A 480 19.20 -8.08 2.84
CA ASP A 480 18.30 -8.30 3.99
C ASP A 480 16.84 -7.91 3.69
N LYS A 481 16.64 -6.88 2.87
CA LYS A 481 15.32 -6.44 2.39
C LYS A 481 14.55 -7.60 1.72
N LEU A 482 15.23 -8.43 0.92
CA LEU A 482 14.60 -9.60 0.28
C LEU A 482 14.11 -10.61 1.32
N GLY A 483 14.93 -10.90 2.33
CA GLY A 483 14.57 -11.78 3.44
C GLY A 483 13.38 -11.24 4.25
N LEU A 484 13.36 -9.93 4.50
CA LEU A 484 12.28 -9.22 5.18
C LEU A 484 10.95 -9.35 4.44
N GLU A 485 10.93 -9.11 3.12
CA GLU A 485 9.72 -9.24 2.29
C GLU A 485 9.16 -10.68 2.30
N ILE A 486 10.03 -11.69 2.22
CA ILE A 486 9.64 -13.10 2.32
C ILE A 486 9.02 -13.38 3.71
N ALA A 487 9.63 -12.89 4.78
CA ALA A 487 9.12 -13.06 6.15
C ALA A 487 7.75 -12.40 6.35
N MET A 488 7.58 -11.18 5.84
CA MET A 488 6.31 -10.45 5.90
C MET A 488 5.17 -11.12 5.11
N ASN A 489 5.50 -11.90 4.07
CA ASN A 489 4.52 -12.66 3.31
C ASN A 489 3.98 -13.91 4.05
N GLY A 490 4.76 -14.45 4.99
CA GLY A 490 4.29 -15.47 5.93
C GLY A 490 4.62 -16.93 5.61
N PHE A 491 5.54 -17.21 4.66
CA PHE A 491 6.12 -18.54 4.45
C PHE A 491 7.58 -18.44 3.94
N TYR A 492 8.41 -19.42 4.26
CA TYR A 492 9.82 -19.43 3.87
C TYR A 492 10.02 -19.73 2.38
N ILE A 493 10.90 -18.97 1.74
CA ILE A 493 11.42 -19.22 0.37
C ILE A 493 12.96 -19.17 0.45
N PRO A 494 13.69 -20.23 0.05
CA PRO A 494 15.14 -20.23 0.06
C PRO A 494 15.68 -19.25 -0.98
N VAL A 495 16.76 -18.55 -0.63
CA VAL A 495 17.55 -17.74 -1.56
C VAL A 495 18.92 -18.38 -1.69
N VAL A 496 19.37 -18.61 -2.92
CA VAL A 496 20.67 -19.22 -3.25
C VAL A 496 21.47 -18.33 -4.20
N ASP A 497 22.79 -18.48 -4.20
CA ASP A 497 23.64 -17.86 -5.23
C ASP A 497 23.62 -18.64 -6.55
N SER A 498 24.38 -18.18 -7.54
CA SER A 498 24.55 -18.85 -8.84
C SER A 498 25.14 -20.26 -8.72
N ASP A 499 25.96 -20.49 -7.69
CA ASP A 499 26.62 -21.77 -7.40
C ASP A 499 25.74 -22.69 -6.53
N LYS A 500 24.49 -22.29 -6.28
CA LYS A 500 23.48 -23.01 -5.47
C LYS A 500 23.81 -23.10 -3.98
N ASN A 501 24.68 -22.23 -3.46
CA ASN A 501 24.89 -22.12 -2.02
C ASN A 501 23.71 -21.40 -1.39
N LEU A 502 23.22 -21.92 -0.26
CA LEU A 502 22.12 -21.33 0.49
C LEU A 502 22.54 -20.03 1.17
N LEU A 503 21.96 -18.91 0.75
CA LEU A 503 22.21 -17.58 1.30
C LEU A 503 21.20 -17.16 2.37
N TYR A 504 19.93 -17.56 2.21
CA TYR A 504 18.86 -17.26 3.17
C TYR A 504 18.28 -18.55 3.74
N THR A 505 18.61 -18.85 5.00
CA THR A 505 18.27 -20.12 5.65
C THR A 505 16.92 -20.07 6.38
N PRO A 506 16.33 -21.23 6.74
CA PRO A 506 15.13 -21.26 7.58
C PRO A 506 15.32 -20.54 8.93
N GLU A 507 16.50 -20.63 9.54
CA GLU A 507 16.81 -19.98 10.82
C GLU A 507 16.82 -18.45 10.70
N MET A 508 17.30 -17.91 9.58
CA MET A 508 17.25 -16.47 9.31
C MET A 508 15.81 -15.98 9.17
N TYR A 509 14.98 -16.75 8.45
CA TYR A 509 13.54 -16.49 8.35
C TYR A 509 12.85 -16.53 9.71
N ASP A 510 13.12 -17.55 10.52
CA ASP A 510 12.53 -17.70 11.85
C ASP A 510 12.99 -16.59 12.80
N ASN A 511 14.24 -16.12 12.68
CA ASN A 511 14.73 -14.96 13.42
C ASN A 511 13.90 -13.71 13.13
N ILE A 512 13.68 -13.39 11.85
CA ILE A 512 12.87 -12.23 11.45
C ILE A 512 11.42 -12.42 11.95
N ARG A 513 10.80 -13.58 11.72
CA ARG A 513 9.42 -13.86 12.15
C ARG A 513 9.25 -13.77 13.67
N SER A 514 10.22 -14.19 14.47
CA SER A 514 10.15 -14.09 15.93
C SER A 514 10.09 -12.64 16.43
N LYS A 515 10.73 -11.71 15.69
CA LYS A 515 10.69 -10.26 15.96
C LYS A 515 9.35 -9.64 15.55
N MET A 516 8.51 -10.35 14.81
CA MET A 516 7.19 -9.89 14.35
C MET A 516 6.04 -10.27 15.30
N GLN A 517 6.32 -10.92 16.44
CA GLN A 517 5.30 -11.30 17.43
C GLN A 517 4.38 -10.13 17.81
N GLY A 518 3.10 -10.43 18.01
CA GLY A 518 2.05 -9.47 18.34
C GLY A 518 1.56 -8.59 17.17
N LEU A 519 2.06 -8.75 15.94
CA LEU A 519 1.57 -8.03 14.77
C LEU A 519 0.42 -8.78 14.09
N SER A 520 -0.82 -8.38 14.40
CA SER A 520 -2.02 -9.00 13.83
C SER A 520 -2.14 -8.78 12.32
N HIS A 521 -1.60 -7.67 11.79
CA HIS A 521 -1.52 -7.42 10.34
C HIS A 521 -0.84 -8.57 9.56
N TYR A 522 0.18 -9.20 10.17
CA TYR A 522 0.89 -10.35 9.59
C TYR A 522 0.35 -11.71 10.07
N GLY A 523 -0.80 -11.73 10.73
CA GLY A 523 -1.41 -12.92 11.32
C GLY A 523 -0.71 -13.46 12.56
N LEU A 524 0.10 -12.64 13.24
CA LEU A 524 0.82 -13.02 14.46
C LEU A 524 0.18 -12.36 15.69
N THR A 525 -0.89 -12.97 16.20
CA THR A 525 -1.72 -12.38 17.29
C THR A 525 -1.25 -12.72 18.69
N GLU A 526 -0.11 -13.39 18.84
CA GLU A 526 0.47 -13.77 20.12
C GLU A 526 1.74 -12.97 20.39
N PHE A 527 1.93 -12.58 21.64
CA PHE A 527 3.13 -11.89 22.13
C PHE A 527 3.60 -12.57 23.41
N GLN A 528 4.89 -12.85 23.50
CA GLN A 528 5.51 -13.46 24.67
C GLN A 528 6.44 -12.44 25.33
N LEU A 529 6.03 -11.96 26.51
CA LEU A 529 6.87 -11.09 27.32
C LEU A 529 8.13 -11.83 27.79
N ASP A 530 9.28 -11.19 27.64
CA ASP A 530 10.52 -11.72 28.17
C ASP A 530 10.57 -11.60 29.71
N PRO A 531 11.01 -12.63 30.45
CA PRO A 531 11.07 -12.58 31.91
C PRO A 531 11.91 -11.42 32.46
N SER A 532 12.93 -10.97 31.73
CA SER A 532 13.78 -9.84 32.15
C SER A 532 13.08 -8.47 32.03
N ALA A 533 11.90 -8.39 31.40
CA ALA A 533 11.12 -7.16 31.33
C ALA A 533 10.70 -6.67 32.74
N TRP A 534 10.48 -7.61 33.68
CA TRP A 534 10.19 -7.29 35.07
C TRP A 534 11.49 -7.07 35.85
N ASN A 535 11.97 -5.81 35.88
CA ASN A 535 13.09 -5.39 36.71
C ASN A 535 12.66 -4.36 37.78
N ILE A 536 13.54 -4.15 38.76
CA ILE A 536 13.27 -3.40 40.01
C ILE A 536 12.83 -1.96 39.71
N GLY A 537 13.41 -1.34 38.67
CA GLY A 537 13.11 0.03 38.26
C GLY A 537 11.72 0.23 37.63
N ILE A 538 11.04 -0.82 37.15
CA ILE A 538 9.76 -0.71 36.44
C ILE A 538 8.64 -0.20 37.34
N SER A 539 8.58 -0.68 38.59
CA SER A 539 7.50 -0.38 39.54
C SER A 539 7.38 1.11 39.91
N GLN A 540 8.50 1.85 39.88
CA GLN A 540 8.54 3.28 40.18
C GLN A 540 8.12 4.13 38.97
N ILE A 541 8.38 3.62 37.76
CA ILE A 541 8.09 4.32 36.50
C ILE A 541 6.60 4.21 36.13
N THR A 542 5.95 3.07 36.41
CA THR A 542 4.55 2.83 36.02
C THR A 542 3.55 3.86 36.56
N HIS A 543 3.72 4.35 37.78
CA HIS A 543 2.79 5.35 38.34
C HIS A 543 2.92 6.73 37.66
N VAL A 544 4.15 7.14 37.33
CA VAL A 544 4.41 8.40 36.62
C VAL A 544 3.89 8.35 35.18
N ILE A 545 3.87 7.15 34.57
CA ILE A 545 3.33 6.92 33.23
C ILE A 545 1.82 7.16 33.18
N GLU A 546 1.06 6.65 34.14
CA GLU A 546 -0.41 6.79 34.13
C GLU A 546 -0.83 8.27 34.18
N GLN A 547 -0.22 9.06 35.07
CA GLN A 547 -0.50 10.50 35.16
C GLN A 547 -0.09 11.25 33.90
N SER A 548 1.07 10.92 33.31
CA SER A 548 1.52 11.56 32.07
C SER A 548 0.63 11.22 30.87
N LYS A 549 0.04 10.01 30.83
CA LYS A 549 -0.86 9.60 29.75
C LYS A 549 -2.18 10.35 29.79
N GLU A 550 -2.74 10.57 30.98
CA GLU A 550 -3.97 11.34 31.14
C GLU A 550 -3.78 12.79 30.65
N ASP A 551 -2.72 13.47 31.10
CA ASP A 551 -2.42 14.85 30.66
C ASP A 551 -2.20 14.95 29.14
N ALA A 552 -1.44 14.02 28.55
CA ALA A 552 -1.22 14.00 27.10
C ALA A 552 -2.52 13.78 26.33
N ASN A 553 -3.41 12.90 26.80
CA ASN A 553 -4.71 12.63 26.18
C ASN A 553 -5.66 13.85 26.25
N ASP A 554 -5.69 14.55 27.39
CA ASP A 554 -6.49 15.75 27.55
C ASP A 554 -6.02 16.87 26.60
N LYS A 555 -4.70 17.08 26.53
CA LYS A 555 -4.07 18.02 25.58
C LYS A 555 -4.37 17.64 24.13
N ARG A 556 -4.20 16.37 23.76
CA ARG A 556 -4.50 15.82 22.43
C ARG A 556 -5.95 16.10 22.02
N LYS A 557 -6.91 15.85 22.92
CA LYS A 557 -8.35 16.04 22.64
C LYS A 557 -8.65 17.51 22.31
N LEU A 558 -8.06 18.45 23.03
CA LEU A 558 -8.23 19.88 22.77
C LEU A 558 -7.58 20.31 21.44
N ILE A 559 -6.38 19.81 21.14
CA ILE A 559 -5.72 20.07 19.84
C ILE A 559 -6.58 19.57 18.68
N LEU A 560 -7.08 18.33 18.76
CA LEU A 560 -7.95 17.75 17.72
C LEU A 560 -9.25 18.51 17.58
N GLN A 561 -9.82 19.04 18.66
CA GLN A 561 -10.99 19.91 18.60
C GLN A 561 -10.69 21.22 17.84
N THR A 562 -9.53 21.84 18.08
CA THR A 562 -9.09 23.03 17.34
C THR A 562 -8.92 22.74 15.85
N LEU A 563 -8.27 21.63 15.50
CA LEU A 563 -8.08 21.21 14.11
C LEU A 563 -9.41 20.87 13.43
N LYS A 564 -10.32 20.20 14.15
CA LYS A 564 -11.66 19.86 13.66
C LYS A 564 -12.45 21.08 13.23
N SER A 565 -12.42 22.16 14.00
CA SER A 565 -13.10 23.42 13.62
C SER A 565 -12.56 23.99 12.30
N ALA A 566 -11.26 23.88 12.03
CA ALA A 566 -10.67 24.32 10.77
C ALA A 566 -11.11 23.44 9.59
N VAL A 567 -11.13 22.12 9.79
CA VAL A 567 -11.57 21.13 8.79
C VAL A 567 -13.05 21.33 8.44
N GLU A 568 -13.91 21.49 9.43
CA GLU A 568 -15.35 21.72 9.22
C GLU A 568 -15.62 23.08 8.56
N THR A 569 -14.83 24.11 8.87
CA THR A 569 -14.91 25.42 8.19
C THR A 569 -14.59 25.34 6.70
N TYR A 570 -13.67 24.45 6.31
CA TYR A 570 -13.37 24.18 4.91
C TYR A 570 -14.48 23.36 4.22
N GLY A 571 -15.42 22.78 4.96
CA GLY A 571 -16.53 21.96 4.45
C GLY A 571 -16.22 20.47 4.34
N LEU A 572 -15.28 19.96 5.15
CA LEU A 572 -14.89 18.55 5.17
C LEU A 572 -15.24 17.88 6.49
N ASN A 573 -15.34 16.56 6.48
CA ASN A 573 -15.38 15.75 7.69
C ASN A 573 -13.97 15.50 8.23
N MET A 574 -13.85 15.23 9.53
CA MET A 574 -12.59 14.84 10.16
C MET A 574 -12.69 13.43 10.74
N SER A 575 -11.67 12.61 10.50
CA SER A 575 -11.44 11.32 11.17
C SER A 575 -10.12 11.36 11.95
N GLU A 576 -10.08 10.75 13.13
CA GLU A 576 -8.86 10.59 13.93
C GLU A 576 -8.06 9.32 13.57
N LYS A 577 -8.56 8.52 12.63
CA LYS A 577 -8.00 7.25 12.18
C LYS A 577 -8.05 7.16 10.66
N MET A 578 -7.23 6.28 10.09
CA MET A 578 -7.38 5.90 8.69
C MET A 578 -8.76 5.29 8.48
N THR A 579 -9.47 5.81 7.49
CA THR A 579 -10.75 5.27 7.05
C THR A 579 -10.50 4.37 5.86
N GLU A 580 -11.18 3.22 5.82
CA GLU A 580 -10.98 2.26 4.74
C GLU A 580 -11.61 2.72 3.42
N ASP A 581 -12.78 3.38 3.46
CA ASP A 581 -13.36 3.95 2.25
C ASP A 581 -12.63 5.23 1.90
N ILE A 582 -11.98 5.26 0.75
CA ILE A 582 -11.15 6.38 0.33
C ILE A 582 -11.97 7.45 -0.43
N LEU A 583 -13.27 7.55 -0.18
CA LEU A 583 -14.15 8.54 -0.82
C LEU A 583 -13.76 9.97 -0.41
N GLN A 584 -13.85 10.92 -1.35
CA GLN A 584 -13.54 12.32 -1.07
C GLN A 584 -14.51 12.94 -0.04
N GLY A 585 -14.05 13.97 0.67
CA GLY A 585 -14.83 14.72 1.66
C GLY A 585 -14.41 14.51 3.11
N THR A 586 -13.28 13.85 3.35
CA THR A 586 -12.79 13.55 4.71
C THR A 586 -11.28 13.81 4.83
N VAL A 587 -10.89 14.53 5.88
CA VAL A 587 -9.50 14.69 6.32
C VAL A 587 -9.23 13.70 7.44
N GLU A 588 -8.14 12.94 7.35
CA GLU A 588 -7.71 12.05 8.43
C GLU A 588 -6.55 12.71 9.18
N ILE A 589 -6.73 12.95 10.48
CA ILE A 589 -5.72 13.53 11.37
C ILE A 589 -5.32 12.45 12.37
N ILE A 590 -4.23 11.76 12.07
CA ILE A 590 -3.78 10.59 12.82
C ILE A 590 -2.62 11.01 13.72
N ASP A 591 -2.73 10.68 14.99
CA ASP A 591 -1.67 10.90 15.96
C ASP A 591 -0.55 9.88 15.73
N THR A 592 0.58 10.40 15.24
CA THR A 592 1.79 9.63 14.94
C THR A 592 2.88 9.86 15.99
N GLY A 593 2.58 10.63 17.03
CA GLY A 593 3.52 10.98 18.08
C GLY A 593 3.67 9.89 19.13
N SER A 594 4.75 9.95 19.89
CA SER A 594 4.90 9.08 21.08
C SER A 594 3.84 9.36 22.15
N THR A 595 3.25 10.56 22.13
CA THR A 595 2.09 10.97 22.93
C THR A 595 0.84 10.16 22.58
N GLY A 596 0.50 10.03 21.30
CA GLY A 596 -0.61 9.17 20.84
C GLY A 596 -0.46 7.69 21.20
N ARG A 597 0.78 7.20 21.27
CA ARG A 597 1.09 5.81 21.68
C ARG A 597 1.21 5.64 23.19
N GLY A 598 1.21 6.72 23.96
CA GLY A 598 1.45 6.72 25.40
C GLY A 598 2.84 6.21 25.80
N THR A 599 3.85 6.43 24.95
CA THR A 599 5.26 6.07 25.19
C THR A 599 6.17 7.30 25.27
N ASN A 600 5.59 8.49 25.36
CA ASN A 600 6.30 9.75 25.56
C ASN A 600 6.92 9.83 26.96
N LEU A 601 7.93 10.69 27.10
CA LEU A 601 8.47 11.00 28.43
C LEU A 601 7.46 11.88 29.20
N PRO A 602 7.38 11.75 30.54
CA PRO A 602 6.53 12.62 31.35
C PRO A 602 6.83 14.10 31.16
N GLY A 603 5.77 14.89 30.90
CA GLY A 603 5.86 16.34 30.64
C GLY A 603 6.26 16.71 29.20
N ASP A 604 6.41 15.73 28.30
CA ASP A 604 6.65 16.00 26.88
C ASP A 604 5.40 16.60 26.23
N GLY A 605 5.57 17.74 25.54
CA GLY A 605 4.48 18.55 24.96
C GLY A 605 4.50 18.57 23.43
N ASP A 606 5.19 17.63 22.79
CA ASP A 606 5.33 17.50 21.33
C ASP A 606 4.22 16.59 20.77
N PHE A 607 3.41 17.14 19.87
CA PHE A 607 2.30 16.44 19.25
C PHE A 607 2.50 16.34 17.74
N ASP A 608 2.69 15.12 17.25
CA ASP A 608 2.90 14.83 15.83
C ASP A 608 1.63 14.25 15.20
N PHE A 609 1.07 14.95 14.22
CA PHE A 609 -0.06 14.44 13.44
C PHE A 609 0.31 14.26 11.97
N MET A 610 -0.06 13.10 11.43
CA MET A 610 -0.17 12.88 9.99
C MET A 610 -1.55 13.36 9.54
N VAL A 611 -1.56 14.33 8.62
CA VAL A 611 -2.78 14.90 8.02
C VAL A 611 -2.92 14.34 6.60
N ARG A 612 -3.80 13.35 6.44
CA ARG A 612 -4.08 12.73 5.15
C ARG A 612 -5.22 13.49 4.45
N LEU A 613 -4.92 14.02 3.27
CA LEU A 613 -5.82 14.87 2.50
C LEU A 613 -6.21 14.23 1.17
N ASP A 614 -7.43 14.46 0.74
CA ASP A 614 -7.88 14.08 -0.60
C ASP A 614 -6.98 14.73 -1.67
N LYS A 615 -6.70 14.00 -2.75
CA LYS A 615 -5.77 14.47 -3.78
C LYS A 615 -6.20 15.78 -4.41
N ASN A 616 -7.51 15.99 -4.60
CA ASN A 616 -8.05 17.24 -5.14
C ASN A 616 -7.68 18.46 -4.27
N ILE A 617 -7.69 18.34 -2.94
CA ILE A 617 -7.25 19.40 -2.01
C ILE A 617 -5.75 19.59 -2.10
N LEU A 618 -4.97 18.51 -2.17
CA LEU A 618 -3.50 18.60 -2.28
C LEU A 618 -3.02 19.28 -3.55
N THR A 619 -3.81 19.32 -4.62
CA THR A 619 -3.47 20.10 -5.82
C THR A 619 -3.58 21.61 -5.62
N LYS A 620 -4.34 22.08 -4.60
CA LYS A 620 -4.53 23.49 -4.24
C LYS A 620 -4.69 23.65 -2.70
N PRO A 621 -3.63 23.36 -1.91
CA PRO A 621 -3.75 23.21 -0.46
C PRO A 621 -3.82 24.54 0.32
N GLU A 622 -3.57 25.68 -0.33
CA GLU A 622 -3.31 26.97 0.30
C GLU A 622 -4.48 27.42 1.18
N GLY A 623 -5.71 27.31 0.68
CA GLY A 623 -6.91 27.70 1.43
C GLY A 623 -7.12 26.83 2.68
N PHE A 624 -6.89 25.52 2.56
CA PHE A 624 -7.02 24.59 3.69
C PHE A 624 -5.94 24.84 4.74
N LYS A 625 -4.68 24.98 4.28
CA LYS A 625 -3.52 25.25 5.13
C LYS A 625 -3.61 26.59 5.87
N GLN A 626 -4.22 27.60 5.25
CA GLN A 626 -4.49 28.87 5.91
C GLN A 626 -5.47 28.71 7.07
N LEU A 627 -6.58 27.97 6.90
CA LEU A 627 -7.55 27.74 7.98
C LEU A 627 -6.92 26.99 9.17
N ILE A 628 -6.05 26.02 8.91
CA ILE A 628 -5.29 25.34 9.97
C ILE A 628 -4.40 26.34 10.72
N THR A 629 -3.69 27.19 9.99
CA THR A 629 -2.82 28.22 10.58
C THR A 629 -3.63 29.19 11.44
N ASP A 630 -4.77 29.67 10.94
CA ASP A 630 -5.64 30.60 11.64
C ASP A 630 -6.23 29.98 12.92
N ALA A 631 -6.63 28.70 12.87
CA ALA A 631 -7.15 27.99 14.03
C ALA A 631 -6.09 27.82 15.13
N VAL A 632 -4.89 27.37 14.74
CA VAL A 632 -3.75 27.13 15.64
C VAL A 632 -3.21 28.44 16.22
N CYS A 633 -3.23 29.54 15.47
CA CYS A 633 -2.71 30.85 15.90
C CYS A 633 -3.79 31.79 16.48
N SER A 634 -4.99 31.29 16.77
CA SER A 634 -6.15 32.12 17.13
C SER A 634 -6.01 32.86 18.47
N LEU A 635 -5.25 32.32 19.42
CA LEU A 635 -5.08 32.90 20.76
C LEU A 635 -3.81 33.75 20.90
N ASP A 636 -2.70 33.28 20.33
CA ASP A 636 -1.39 33.92 20.39
C ASP A 636 -0.55 33.43 19.19
N LYS A 637 0.50 34.18 18.85
CA LYS A 637 1.46 33.71 17.86
C LYS A 637 2.32 32.59 18.46
N PRO A 638 2.59 31.51 17.70
CA PRO A 638 3.55 30.51 18.14
C PRO A 638 4.94 31.14 18.26
N ASN A 639 5.77 30.59 19.14
CA ASN A 639 7.16 31.04 19.31
C ASN A 639 7.95 30.86 18.01
N GLU A 640 7.67 29.78 17.29
CA GLU A 640 8.22 29.49 15.97
C GLU A 640 7.14 28.87 15.07
N SER A 641 7.13 29.24 13.80
CA SER A 641 6.26 28.67 12.78
C SER A 641 7.06 28.48 11.50
N VAL A 642 7.35 27.22 11.17
CA VAL A 642 8.11 26.86 9.99
C VAL A 642 7.25 25.98 9.09
N THR A 643 7.19 26.36 7.82
CA THR A 643 6.72 25.45 6.75
C THR A 643 7.93 24.80 6.10
N THR A 644 8.00 23.47 6.13
CA THR A 644 9.13 22.73 5.54
C THR A 644 9.09 22.81 4.01
N GLY A 645 10.19 22.40 3.35
CA GLY A 645 10.20 22.31 1.88
C GLY A 645 9.16 21.34 1.29
N LYS A 646 8.63 20.40 2.10
CA LYS A 646 7.52 19.51 1.73
C LYS A 646 6.14 20.14 1.98
N GLY A 647 6.09 21.32 2.59
CA GLY A 647 4.87 22.00 3.00
C GLY A 647 4.31 21.55 4.36
N ASP A 648 5.06 20.79 5.15
CA ASP A 648 4.65 20.38 6.50
C ASP A 648 4.75 21.56 7.47
N PHE A 649 3.93 21.56 8.51
CA PHE A 649 3.97 22.58 9.55
C PHE A 649 4.74 22.08 10.77
N ARG A 650 5.62 22.94 11.29
CA ARG A 650 6.32 22.77 12.56
C ARG A 650 6.05 24.02 13.39
N PHE A 651 5.14 23.91 14.35
CA PHE A 651 4.81 25.00 15.27
C PHE A 651 5.42 24.73 16.63
N LYS A 652 6.17 25.70 17.17
CA LYS A 652 6.73 25.62 18.52
C LYS A 652 6.05 26.61 19.44
N GLY A 653 5.67 26.15 20.64
CA GLY A 653 5.03 26.97 21.66
C GLY A 653 3.67 27.56 21.25
N VAL A 654 2.75 26.72 20.80
CA VAL A 654 1.36 27.04 20.46
C VAL A 654 0.51 27.19 21.71
N SER A 655 -0.34 28.21 21.74
CA SER A 655 -1.37 28.41 22.77
C SER A 655 -2.71 27.85 22.30
N ILE A 656 -3.19 26.75 22.92
CA ILE A 656 -4.49 26.12 22.62
C ILE A 656 -5.46 26.37 23.77
N ALA A 657 -6.72 26.69 23.45
CA ALA A 657 -7.75 26.95 24.45
C ALA A 657 -7.94 25.73 25.38
N GLY A 658 -7.86 25.97 26.69
CA GLY A 658 -8.00 24.92 27.71
C GLY A 658 -6.70 24.23 28.10
N ILE A 659 -5.60 24.43 27.36
CA ILE A 659 -4.27 23.95 27.76
C ILE A 659 -3.54 25.07 28.50
N LYS A 660 -3.07 24.80 29.73
CA LYS A 660 -2.37 25.81 30.56
C LYS A 660 -0.98 26.15 30.04
N GLU A 661 -0.30 25.16 29.47
CA GLU A 661 1.07 25.26 28.98
C GLU A 661 1.08 25.37 27.45
N LYS A 662 2.12 26.01 26.91
CA LYS A 662 2.34 26.02 25.46
C LYS A 662 2.79 24.62 24.99
N VAL A 663 2.33 24.20 23.83
CA VAL A 663 2.62 22.88 23.25
C VAL A 663 3.28 23.02 21.88
N ASP A 664 4.04 22.01 21.48
CA ASP A 664 4.60 21.92 20.13
C ASP A 664 3.67 21.09 19.25
N LEU A 665 3.47 21.53 18.01
CA LEU A 665 2.53 20.90 17.08
C LEU A 665 3.16 20.75 15.70
N ASP A 666 3.26 19.50 15.29
CA ASP A 666 3.91 19.08 14.06
C ASP A 666 2.87 18.40 13.15
N LEU A 667 2.59 18.99 11.98
CA LEU A 667 1.59 18.50 11.03
C LEU A 667 2.26 18.09 9.72
N SER A 668 2.29 16.79 9.44
CA SER A 668 2.86 16.23 8.21
C SER A 668 1.76 15.93 7.21
N PHE A 669 1.76 16.58 6.04
CA PHE A 669 0.69 16.42 5.05
C PHE A 669 1.02 15.32 4.05
N THR A 670 0.09 14.40 3.83
CA THR A 670 0.27 13.26 2.91
C THR A 670 -1.02 13.01 2.12
N PRO A 671 -0.95 12.46 0.89
CA PRO A 671 -2.15 12.06 0.17
C PRO A 671 -2.88 10.91 0.86
N ARG A 672 -4.19 11.07 1.02
CA ARG A 672 -5.10 10.03 1.45
C ARG A 672 -5.27 9.01 0.32
N THR A 673 -4.70 7.82 0.49
CA THR A 673 -4.71 6.75 -0.52
C THR A 673 -4.75 5.36 0.10
N ASP A 674 -5.08 4.35 -0.71
CA ASP A 674 -4.95 2.93 -0.39
C ASP A 674 -3.54 2.37 -0.64
N GLU A 675 -2.52 3.22 -0.83
CA GLU A 675 -1.13 2.77 -1.03
C GLU A 675 -0.35 2.60 0.25
N ILE A 676 -0.74 3.33 1.29
CA ILE A 676 -0.19 3.18 2.64
C ILE A 676 -1.17 2.27 3.36
N GLU A 677 -0.78 1.01 3.55
CA GLU A 677 -1.66 -0.01 4.16
C GLU A 677 -1.42 -0.17 5.66
N TYR A 678 -0.19 0.03 6.12
CA TYR A 678 0.22 -0.26 7.51
C TYR A 678 1.45 0.54 7.91
N THR A 679 1.27 1.69 8.56
CA THR A 679 2.41 2.58 8.87
C THR A 679 3.30 2.04 10.00
N THR A 680 4.51 2.60 10.13
CA THR A 680 5.40 2.37 11.27
C THR A 680 4.69 2.52 12.63
N GLU A 681 3.84 3.54 12.77
CA GLU A 681 3.10 3.83 13.99
C GLU A 681 1.96 2.84 14.22
N GLU A 682 1.23 2.46 13.16
CA GLU A 682 0.20 1.42 13.21
C GLU A 682 0.81 0.07 13.60
N CYS A 683 2.01 -0.25 13.10
CA CYS A 683 2.76 -1.45 13.48
C CYS A 683 3.05 -1.51 14.98
N ILE A 684 3.54 -0.40 15.56
CA ILE A 684 3.80 -0.33 17.00
C ILE A 684 2.49 -0.44 17.80
N ASN A 685 1.44 0.27 17.36
CA ASN A 685 0.14 0.27 18.03
C ASN A 685 -0.55 -1.10 17.99
N ASP A 686 -0.54 -1.79 16.85
CA ASP A 686 -1.08 -3.15 16.69
C ASP A 686 -0.43 -4.11 17.70
N ARG A 687 0.90 -4.03 17.83
CA ARG A 687 1.62 -4.83 18.82
C ARG A 687 1.24 -4.48 20.25
N LEU A 688 1.20 -3.19 20.59
CA LEU A 688 0.85 -2.73 21.93
C LEU A 688 -0.59 -3.09 22.32
N GLU A 689 -1.54 -2.95 21.40
CA GLU A 689 -2.94 -3.34 21.62
C GLU A 689 -3.08 -4.87 21.72
N THR A 690 -2.29 -5.63 20.96
CA THR A 690 -2.23 -7.09 21.13
C THR A 690 -1.75 -7.47 22.54
N ILE A 691 -0.70 -6.84 23.05
CA ILE A 691 -0.21 -7.07 24.42
C ILE A 691 -1.29 -6.68 25.44
N LYS A 692 -1.90 -5.50 25.28
CA LYS A 692 -2.92 -4.97 26.18
C LYS A 692 -4.17 -5.84 26.26
N ARG A 693 -4.63 -6.36 25.11
CA ARG A 693 -5.78 -7.28 25.03
C ARG A 693 -5.49 -8.61 25.73
N SER A 694 -4.25 -9.10 25.61
CA SER A 694 -3.84 -10.36 26.25
C SER A 694 -3.61 -10.19 27.76
N ASN A 695 -2.87 -9.16 28.18
CA ASN A 695 -2.56 -8.87 29.56
C ASN A 695 -2.28 -7.36 29.80
N PRO A 696 -3.22 -6.62 30.40
CA PRO A 696 -3.06 -5.19 30.68
C PRO A 696 -1.85 -4.82 31.56
N GLU A 697 -1.43 -5.70 32.48
CA GLU A 697 -0.28 -5.45 33.36
C GLU A 697 1.05 -5.65 32.61
N GLU A 698 1.12 -6.63 31.71
CA GLU A 698 2.27 -6.77 30.81
C GLU A 698 2.39 -5.56 29.88
N TYR A 699 1.27 -5.04 29.36
CA TYR A 699 1.28 -3.80 28.58
C TYR A 699 1.92 -2.64 29.36
N LYS A 700 1.55 -2.45 30.63
CA LYS A 700 2.17 -1.43 31.49
C LYS A 700 3.67 -1.66 31.65
N CYS A 701 4.09 -2.90 31.86
CA CYS A 701 5.50 -3.28 31.97
C CYS A 701 6.29 -2.94 30.69
N VAL A 702 5.76 -3.28 29.52
CA VAL A 702 6.40 -3.02 28.22
C VAL A 702 6.55 -1.53 27.98
N VAL A 703 5.50 -0.74 28.21
CA VAL A 703 5.55 0.73 28.06
C VAL A 703 6.59 1.33 29.02
N ALA A 704 6.67 0.84 30.25
CA ALA A 704 7.69 1.26 31.21
C ALA A 704 9.12 0.94 30.76
N ASN A 705 9.34 -0.24 30.16
CA ASN A 705 10.64 -0.60 29.58
C ASN A 705 11.02 0.32 28.40
N ILE A 706 10.07 0.68 27.54
CA ILE A 706 10.30 1.63 26.44
C ILE A 706 10.71 3.00 27.00
N ILE A 707 9.99 3.51 27.98
CA ILE A 707 10.26 4.82 28.60
C ILE A 707 11.61 4.83 29.33
N LEU A 708 11.93 3.73 30.04
CA LEU A 708 13.23 3.56 30.67
C LEU A 708 14.36 3.59 29.64
N ALA A 709 14.23 2.85 28.53
CA ALA A 709 15.22 2.83 27.45
C ALA A 709 15.42 4.23 26.86
N LYS A 710 14.33 4.95 26.55
CA LYS A 710 14.39 6.33 26.06
C LYS A 710 15.11 7.25 27.06
N THR A 711 14.81 7.12 28.35
CA THR A 711 15.41 7.94 29.42
C THR A 711 16.92 7.69 29.53
N VAL A 712 17.34 6.43 29.60
CA VAL A 712 18.76 6.05 29.69
C VAL A 712 19.53 6.56 28.47
N LEU A 713 19.03 6.32 27.26
CA LEU A 713 19.72 6.71 26.03
C LEU A 713 19.73 8.22 25.80
N LYS A 714 18.66 8.95 26.19
CA LYS A 714 18.61 10.42 26.12
C LYS A 714 19.63 11.04 27.07
N SER A 715 19.72 10.55 28.31
CA SER A 715 20.73 11.00 29.28
C SER A 715 22.16 10.69 28.82
N ALA A 716 22.39 9.55 28.17
CA ALA A 716 23.69 9.18 27.65
C ALA A 716 24.11 10.01 26.42
N GLY A 717 23.16 10.46 25.60
CA GLY A 717 23.42 11.18 24.35
C GLY A 717 23.32 10.31 23.09
N ALA A 718 22.59 9.20 23.15
CA ALA A 718 22.40 8.26 22.03
C ALA A 718 20.91 8.10 21.66
N TYR A 719 20.15 9.19 21.67
CA TYR A 719 18.68 9.16 21.51
C TYR A 719 18.17 9.64 20.15
N LYS A 720 18.77 10.69 19.56
CA LYS A 720 18.33 11.25 18.28
C LYS A 720 19.08 10.58 17.12
N ARG A 721 18.41 10.42 15.98
CA ARG A 721 19.03 9.93 14.73
C ARG A 721 20.14 10.87 14.24
N LYS A 722 21.12 10.35 13.49
CA LYS A 722 22.25 11.14 12.94
C LYS A 722 21.83 12.39 12.14
N ASN A 723 20.69 12.31 11.44
CA ASN A 723 20.16 13.39 10.60
C ASN A 723 19.17 14.32 11.34
N ALA A 724 19.06 14.25 12.67
CA ALA A 724 18.21 15.18 13.42
C ALA A 724 18.80 16.60 13.40
N PRO A 725 17.97 17.65 13.56
CA PRO A 725 18.45 19.02 13.68
C PRO A 725 19.54 19.15 14.75
N ALA A 726 20.53 20.01 14.49
CA ALA A 726 21.56 20.28 15.47
C ALA A 726 20.95 20.85 16.76
N PRO A 727 21.48 20.49 17.94
CA PRO A 727 21.01 21.05 19.21
C PRO A 727 21.14 22.58 19.21
N ILE A 728 20.23 23.24 19.92
CA ILE A 728 20.32 24.68 20.17
C ILE A 728 21.51 24.92 21.12
N ASN A 729 22.20 26.06 20.98
CA ASN A 729 23.38 26.39 21.78
C ASN A 729 23.18 26.14 23.29
N GLY A 730 23.98 25.22 23.85
CA GLY A 730 23.97 24.85 25.26
C GLY A 730 23.30 23.52 25.59
N GLU A 731 22.56 22.91 24.65
CA GLU A 731 21.99 21.57 24.83
C GLU A 731 22.99 20.46 24.51
N LYS A 732 22.86 19.32 25.20
CA LYS A 732 23.68 18.13 24.93
C LYS A 732 23.33 17.58 23.54
N ASP A 733 24.33 17.42 22.67
CA ASP A 733 24.14 16.74 21.40
C ASP A 733 23.80 15.27 21.67
N THR A 734 22.64 14.85 21.19
CA THR A 734 22.11 13.49 21.37
C THR A 734 21.98 12.74 20.05
N ARG A 735 22.52 13.29 18.95
CA ARG A 735 22.47 12.71 17.60
C ARG A 735 23.39 11.48 17.46
N GLY A 736 23.11 10.68 16.44
CA GLY A 736 23.88 9.47 16.13
C GLY A 736 23.37 8.18 16.79
N GLY A 737 22.26 8.24 17.52
CA GLY A 737 21.61 7.09 18.15
C GLY A 737 20.42 6.53 17.34
N LEU A 738 19.52 5.80 18.02
CA LEU A 738 18.42 5.05 17.38
C LEU A 738 17.20 5.88 16.98
N GLY A 739 16.90 7.00 17.66
CA GLY A 739 15.61 7.67 17.54
C GLY A 739 14.52 7.04 18.43
N ALA A 740 13.44 7.80 18.69
CA ALA A 740 12.35 7.36 19.57
C ALA A 740 11.64 6.09 19.05
N VAL A 741 11.26 6.10 17.78
CA VAL A 741 10.61 4.97 17.08
C VAL A 741 11.53 3.75 16.99
N GLY A 742 12.84 3.98 16.76
CA GLY A 742 13.82 2.91 16.77
C GLY A 742 13.94 2.22 18.13
N ILE A 743 13.89 2.98 19.23
CA ILE A 743 13.89 2.42 20.59
C ILE A 743 12.61 1.63 20.90
N GLU A 744 11.44 2.14 20.48
CA GLU A 744 10.16 1.43 20.61
C GLU A 744 10.23 0.05 19.93
N ASN A 745 10.63 0.04 18.65
CA ASN A 745 10.81 -1.19 17.88
C ASN A 745 11.85 -2.12 18.52
N TRP A 746 12.98 -1.58 18.96
CA TRP A 746 14.06 -2.36 19.57
C TRP A 746 13.61 -3.10 20.83
N VAL A 747 12.91 -2.43 21.75
CA VAL A 747 12.38 -3.06 22.97
C VAL A 747 11.30 -4.09 22.62
N LEU A 748 10.36 -3.73 21.75
CA LEU A 748 9.25 -4.62 21.37
C LEU A 748 9.73 -5.90 20.67
N GLN A 749 10.72 -5.81 19.78
CA GLN A 749 11.30 -6.96 19.07
C GLN A 749 12.11 -7.89 20.00
N ASN A 750 12.50 -7.40 21.18
CA ASN A 750 13.21 -8.17 22.21
C ASN A 750 12.28 -8.61 23.35
N GLY A 751 11.02 -8.94 23.01
CA GLY A 751 10.04 -9.44 23.98
C GLY A 751 9.61 -8.40 25.01
N GLY A 752 9.67 -7.10 24.66
CA GLY A 752 9.25 -6.01 25.53
C GLY A 752 10.22 -5.69 26.67
N SER A 753 11.43 -6.25 26.66
CA SER A 753 12.46 -6.05 27.68
C SER A 753 13.60 -5.18 27.18
N PHE A 754 13.88 -4.07 27.89
CA PHE A 754 15.05 -3.26 27.63
C PHE A 754 16.34 -4.00 28.00
N GLU A 755 16.35 -4.81 29.07
CA GLU A 755 17.52 -5.59 29.46
C GLU A 755 17.91 -6.61 28.40
N LYS A 756 16.94 -7.38 27.87
CA LYS A 756 17.21 -8.35 26.81
C LYS A 756 17.75 -7.66 25.55
N ALA A 757 17.12 -6.55 25.17
CA ALA A 757 17.56 -5.75 24.03
C ALA A 757 19.02 -5.28 24.22
N ALA A 758 19.35 -4.74 25.39
CA ALA A 758 20.69 -4.27 25.75
C ALA A 758 21.74 -5.39 25.72
N ARG A 759 21.44 -6.55 26.32
CA ARG A 759 22.34 -7.71 26.32
C ARG A 759 22.61 -8.21 24.90
N GLY A 760 21.57 -8.36 24.08
CA GLY A 760 21.71 -8.81 22.69
C GLY A 760 22.52 -7.82 21.84
N PHE A 761 22.31 -6.51 22.03
CA PHE A 761 23.11 -5.49 21.35
C PHE A 761 24.59 -5.57 21.74
N LEU A 762 24.90 -5.67 23.04
CA LEU A 762 26.27 -5.76 23.55
C LEU A 762 26.97 -7.06 23.13
N GLU A 763 26.23 -8.18 23.08
CA GLU A 763 26.77 -9.47 22.65
C GLU A 763 27.29 -9.40 21.21
N VAL A 764 26.51 -8.84 20.29
CA VAL A 764 26.93 -8.66 18.90
C VAL A 764 28.01 -7.59 18.79
N SER A 765 27.89 -6.49 19.52
CA SER A 765 28.87 -5.39 19.51
C SER A 765 30.29 -5.86 19.89
N LYS A 766 30.42 -6.76 20.87
CA LYS A 766 31.72 -7.34 21.28
C LYS A 766 32.42 -8.15 20.18
N GLN A 767 31.69 -8.57 19.15
CA GLN A 767 32.21 -9.35 18.03
C GLN A 767 32.48 -8.50 16.80
N CYS A 768 32.34 -7.16 16.90
CA CYS A 768 32.47 -6.24 15.79
C CYS A 768 33.58 -5.21 16.05
N GLU A 769 34.33 -4.85 15.01
CA GLU A 769 35.36 -3.80 15.08
C GLU A 769 34.76 -2.38 15.11
N GLY A 770 33.50 -2.22 14.70
CA GLY A 770 32.79 -0.95 14.70
C GLY A 770 31.39 -1.03 14.12
N LEU A 771 30.75 0.12 13.92
CA LEU A 771 29.36 0.22 13.46
C LEU A 771 29.13 -0.42 12.08
N SER A 772 30.11 -0.34 11.16
CA SER A 772 29.98 -0.90 9.82
C SER A 772 29.77 -2.43 9.83
N GLU A 773 30.53 -3.15 10.65
CA GLU A 773 30.38 -4.60 10.83
C GLU A 773 29.13 -4.92 11.67
N PHE A 774 28.85 -4.10 12.70
CA PHE A 774 27.65 -4.23 13.51
C PHE A 774 26.35 -4.18 12.69
N ARG A 775 26.25 -3.25 11.73
CA ARG A 775 25.09 -3.14 10.82
C ARG A 775 24.81 -4.39 10.00
N GLN A 776 25.86 -5.17 9.70
CA GLN A 776 25.73 -6.41 8.93
C GLN A 776 25.25 -7.59 9.78
N ARG A 777 25.29 -7.47 11.12
CA ARG A 777 24.99 -8.56 12.06
C ARG A 777 23.82 -8.28 12.99
N TYR A 778 23.42 -7.02 13.15
CA TYR A 778 22.33 -6.61 14.02
C TYR A 778 21.35 -5.71 13.28
N ALA A 779 20.08 -6.09 13.30
CA ALA A 779 19.00 -5.33 12.67
C ALA A 779 17.84 -5.11 13.64
N ILE A 780 17.30 -3.89 13.57
CA ILE A 780 16.07 -3.47 14.23
C ILE A 780 15.13 -3.05 13.11
N TRP A 781 14.23 -3.93 12.72
CA TRP A 781 13.40 -3.75 11.53
C TRP A 781 12.22 -2.83 11.79
N ASP A 782 11.87 -1.98 10.84
CA ASP A 782 10.53 -1.44 10.76
C ASP A 782 9.65 -2.41 9.97
N PHE A 783 8.66 -3.02 10.63
CA PHE A 783 7.68 -3.85 9.94
C PHE A 783 6.47 -3.03 9.48
N GLY A 784 6.41 -1.73 9.78
CA GLY A 784 5.46 -0.82 9.15
C GLY A 784 6.11 -0.08 7.97
N GLU A 785 5.28 0.66 7.24
CA GLU A 785 5.70 1.48 6.12
C GLU A 785 6.01 2.91 6.59
N ASN A 786 7.27 3.32 6.41
CA ASN A 786 7.68 4.71 6.58
C ASN A 786 7.14 5.53 5.40
N TYR A 787 5.99 6.18 5.61
CA TYR A 787 5.34 7.03 4.59
C TYR A 787 6.21 8.21 4.13
N MET A 788 7.28 8.54 4.86
CA MET A 788 8.24 9.59 4.50
C MET A 788 9.41 9.09 3.65
N ALA A 789 9.52 7.79 3.38
CA ALA A 789 10.65 7.19 2.67
C ALA A 789 10.83 7.72 1.23
N GLY A 790 9.76 8.24 0.60
CA GLY A 790 9.80 8.67 -0.80
C GLY A 790 10.22 7.50 -1.69
N ASP A 791 11.15 7.70 -2.61
CA ASP A 791 11.63 6.64 -3.52
C ASP A 791 12.55 5.60 -2.85
N ASN A 792 12.78 5.70 -1.54
CA ASN A 792 13.54 4.70 -0.79
C ASN A 792 12.67 3.51 -0.35
N TYR A 793 13.34 2.42 0.05
CA TYR A 793 12.68 1.25 0.62
C TYR A 793 11.86 1.65 1.87
N PRO A 794 10.58 1.26 1.98
CA PRO A 794 9.69 1.79 3.01
C PRO A 794 9.89 1.18 4.40
N HIS A 795 10.66 0.10 4.52
CA HIS A 795 10.93 -0.56 5.79
C HIS A 795 12.36 -0.25 6.26
N ASP A 796 12.48 0.58 7.29
CA ASP A 796 13.78 1.00 7.82
C ASP A 796 14.50 -0.13 8.59
N ASN A 797 15.84 -0.05 8.64
CA ASN A 797 16.63 -0.68 9.69
C ASN A 797 17.14 0.43 10.63
N PHE A 798 16.64 0.49 11.86
CA PHE A 798 16.94 1.63 12.74
C PHE A 798 18.41 1.73 13.16
N VAL A 799 19.22 0.69 12.96
CA VAL A 799 20.69 0.74 13.16
C VAL A 799 21.38 1.62 12.09
N ASP A 800 20.76 1.79 10.91
CA ASP A 800 21.29 2.66 9.86
C ASP A 800 21.18 4.16 10.22
N ASN A 801 20.33 4.50 11.19
CA ASN A 801 20.21 5.85 11.73
C ASN A 801 21.37 6.27 12.64
N MET A 802 22.20 5.31 13.06
CA MET A 802 23.33 5.57 13.96
C MET A 802 24.54 6.18 13.23
N ASP A 803 25.46 6.78 13.97
CA ASP A 803 26.82 7.07 13.51
C ASP A 803 27.85 6.47 14.49
N ASP A 804 29.13 6.50 14.14
CA ASP A 804 30.18 5.81 14.92
C ASP A 804 30.27 6.34 16.36
N ASN A 805 30.03 7.64 16.56
CA ASN A 805 30.03 8.25 17.88
C ASN A 805 28.82 7.80 18.70
N GLY A 806 27.62 7.90 18.14
CA GLY A 806 26.40 7.47 18.82
C GLY A 806 26.36 5.97 19.08
N TYR A 807 26.96 5.14 18.20
CA TYR A 807 27.21 3.72 18.45
C TYR A 807 28.09 3.50 19.68
N SER A 808 29.24 4.18 19.74
CA SER A 808 30.17 4.06 20.88
C SER A 808 29.53 4.52 22.20
N VAL A 809 28.79 5.65 22.17
CA VAL A 809 28.05 6.15 23.34
C VAL A 809 26.97 5.16 23.77
N MET A 810 26.25 4.57 22.81
CA MET A 810 25.23 3.56 23.11
C MET A 810 25.84 2.33 23.78
N VAL A 811 26.95 1.79 23.26
CA VAL A 811 27.65 0.65 23.89
C VAL A 811 27.98 0.94 25.36
N ASN A 812 28.63 2.08 25.63
CA ASN A 812 28.98 2.47 27.00
C ASN A 812 27.75 2.61 27.92
N ALA A 813 26.71 3.28 27.42
CA ALA A 813 25.47 3.47 28.17
C ALA A 813 24.79 2.15 28.54
N LEU A 814 24.81 1.18 27.62
CA LEU A 814 24.23 -0.14 27.85
C LEU A 814 25.08 -0.97 28.82
N GLU A 815 26.41 -0.89 28.76
CA GLU A 815 27.26 -1.56 29.75
C GLU A 815 26.99 -1.06 31.17
N ASP A 816 26.86 0.26 31.34
CA ASP A 816 26.59 0.87 32.65
C ASP A 816 25.18 0.56 33.15
N TYR A 817 24.19 0.53 32.25
CA TYR A 817 22.85 0.06 32.57
C TYR A 817 22.85 -1.40 33.07
N ILE A 818 23.52 -2.31 32.36
CA ILE A 818 23.60 -3.73 32.75
C ILE A 818 24.30 -3.89 34.10
N LYS A 819 25.41 -3.17 34.34
CA LYS A 819 26.10 -3.18 35.65
C LYS A 819 25.16 -2.72 36.78
N THR A 820 24.34 -1.70 36.51
CA THR A 820 23.37 -1.17 37.49
C THR A 820 22.34 -2.23 37.87
N ILE A 821 21.70 -2.86 36.87
CA ILE A 821 20.70 -3.92 37.09
C ILE A 821 21.30 -5.13 37.84
N GLU A 822 22.53 -5.52 37.49
CA GLU A 822 23.21 -6.64 38.16
C GLU A 822 23.56 -6.34 39.62
N ASN A 823 23.92 -5.10 39.93
CA ASN A 823 24.17 -4.67 41.31
C ASN A 823 22.87 -4.63 42.13
N GLU A 824 21.77 -4.13 41.56
CA GLU A 824 20.47 -4.10 42.24
C GLU A 824 19.94 -5.52 42.54
N ARG A 825 20.07 -6.45 41.59
CA ARG A 825 19.72 -7.88 41.81
C ARG A 825 20.53 -8.50 42.95
N LYS A 826 21.82 -8.19 43.07
CA LYS A 826 22.66 -8.67 44.17
C LYS A 826 22.18 -8.15 45.51
N ILE A 827 21.82 -6.86 45.60
CA ILE A 827 21.32 -6.23 46.83
C ILE A 827 19.97 -6.84 47.25
N GLU A 828 19.05 -7.11 46.31
CA GLU A 828 17.77 -7.74 46.65
C GLU A 828 17.91 -9.20 47.11
N THR A 829 18.83 -9.95 46.50
CA THR A 829 19.10 -11.34 46.91
C THR A 829 19.64 -11.38 48.34
N GLN A 830 20.53 -10.44 48.69
CA GLN A 830 21.08 -10.27 50.05
C GLN A 830 20.06 -9.78 51.09
N LYS A 831 18.92 -9.21 50.68
CA LYS A 831 17.83 -8.81 51.59
C LYS A 831 16.80 -9.91 51.85
N LYS A 832 16.79 -10.96 51.02
CA LYS A 832 15.90 -12.12 51.14
C LYS A 832 16.55 -13.31 51.87
N GLU A 833 17.88 -13.31 51.96
CA GLU A 833 18.67 -14.11 52.90
C GLU A 833 18.74 -13.42 54.27
#